data_AF-A0A811PRZ8-F1
#
_entry.id   AF-A0A811PRZ8-F1
#
_cell.length_a   1.000
_cell.length_b   1.000
_cell.length_c   1.000
_cell.angle_alpha   90.00
_cell.angle_beta   90.00
_cell.angle_gamma   90.00
#
_symmetry.space_group_name_H-M   'P 1'
#
loop_
_entity.id
_entity.type
_entity.pdbx_description
1 polymer ?
#
loop_
_entity_poly.entity_id
_entity_poly.type
_entity_poly.pdbx_seq_one_letter_code
_entity_poly.pdbx_strand_id
1 'polypeptide(L)'
;MATAVLRRPLLAALLPGGAGASGPSSRFRLRRRRSPPPSRAVSSDSPKPVASTSSSAGGDSPEEEPPVLPLLQELADCLALPPKFLAQLPRDLRLDLNDSAFDLSNGPVLDECGQEVGDLLLNLAKAWELADTSTSNSIAKQLPSMEPYLTRSAKSAFGKRLVSAGRRFQSMGQYGQGELKKIAETMIKNGKLLSTRPVVQSDVQAMKEKRRLKFGELEFEVTAESANIGAAVAAIFGFISWQLAQGVQNVPDSTMQYANDKPKSRAGPAQFILHLLRRPLFFSPPYPRGPHRVSATSSSTAPLHCSVPSHLPRPNPCSPRKMASPTQGQVITCKAAVAYEPNKPLVIEDVQVAPPQAGEVRVKILFTALCHTDHYTWSGKDPEGLFPCILGHEAAGVVESVGEGVTEVQPGDHVIPCYQAECKECKFCKSGKTNLCGKVRGATGVGVMMNDMKSRFSVNGKPIYHFMGTSTFSQYTVVHDVSVAKISPQAPLDKVCLLGCGVPTGLGAVWNTAKVEAGSIVAVFGLGTVGLAVAEGAKAAGASRIIGIDIDNKKFDVAKKFGVTEFVNPKDHDKPIQQVLVDLTDGGVDYSFECIGNVSVMRAALECCHKGWGTSVIVGVAASGQEIATRPFQLVTGRVWKGTAFGGFKSRTQVPWLVDKYMNKEIKVDEYITHNMNLADINEAFHLLHDGGCLRCVLAMQI
;
A
#
# COMPACT_ATOMS: atom_id res chain seq x y z
N MET A 1 60.56 -11.69 26.69
CA MET A 1 60.72 -12.68 27.76
C MET A 1 59.39 -13.40 27.95
N ALA A 2 59.40 -14.73 27.76
CA ALA A 2 58.42 -15.78 28.14
C ALA A 2 56.91 -15.52 27.86
N THR A 3 56.14 -16.20 27.02
CA THR A 3 55.98 -17.63 26.59
C THR A 3 55.55 -18.63 27.68
N ALA A 4 54.30 -19.12 27.59
CA ALA A 4 53.78 -20.48 27.88
C ALA A 4 52.24 -20.43 27.67
N VAL A 5 51.52 -21.18 26.82
CA VAL A 5 51.55 -22.55 26.29
C VAL A 5 51.61 -23.64 27.35
N LEU A 6 50.46 -24.28 27.60
CA LEU A 6 50.39 -25.71 27.91
C LEU A 6 49.24 -26.37 27.13
N ARG A 7 49.64 -27.45 26.46
CA ARG A 7 48.93 -28.42 25.60
C ARG A 7 48.27 -29.50 26.48
N ARG A 8 46.99 -29.89 26.21
CA ARG A 8 46.49 -31.21 25.66
C ARG A 8 46.63 -32.45 26.62
N PRO A 9 46.13 -33.69 26.32
CA PRO A 9 45.06 -34.22 25.43
C PRO A 9 44.24 -35.43 26.05
N LEU A 10 43.51 -36.17 25.17
CA LEU A 10 43.06 -37.61 25.22
C LEU A 10 41.61 -37.83 25.74
N LEU A 11 40.74 -38.68 25.20
CA LEU A 11 40.70 -39.68 24.10
C LEU A 11 39.19 -39.92 23.76
N ALA A 12 38.79 -40.11 22.49
CA ALA A 12 38.28 -41.38 21.88
C ALA A 12 37.29 -42.20 22.75
N ALA A 13 36.22 -42.85 22.28
CA ALA A 13 35.59 -43.12 20.98
C ALA A 13 34.23 -43.82 21.30
N LEU A 14 33.34 -43.89 20.30
CA LEU A 14 32.44 -45.02 19.94
C LEU A 14 31.06 -44.55 19.46
N LEU A 15 30.83 -44.78 18.17
CA LEU A 15 29.54 -45.04 17.50
C LEU A 15 29.46 -46.58 17.26
N PRO A 16 28.42 -47.21 16.67
CA PRO A 16 26.99 -46.86 16.44
C PRO A 16 26.01 -48.05 16.73
N GLY A 17 24.69 -47.84 16.48
CA GLY A 17 23.68 -48.87 16.19
C GLY A 17 22.60 -49.02 17.28
N GLY A 18 21.31 -49.22 17.04
CA GLY A 18 20.48 -49.43 15.85
C GLY A 18 19.12 -50.00 16.30
N ALA A 19 18.02 -49.49 15.72
CA ALA A 19 16.66 -50.06 15.56
C ALA A 19 15.81 -50.58 16.77
N GLY A 20 14.53 -50.17 16.80
CA GLY A 20 13.41 -51.13 16.95
C GLY A 20 12.38 -51.00 18.11
N ALA A 21 11.25 -50.34 17.81
CA ALA A 21 9.85 -50.69 18.14
C ALA A 21 9.21 -50.63 19.56
N SER A 22 8.04 -49.95 19.56
CA SER A 22 6.74 -50.25 20.23
C SER A 22 6.40 -49.87 21.70
N GLY A 23 5.64 -48.76 21.84
CA GLY A 23 4.38 -48.58 22.63
C GLY A 23 4.44 -48.36 24.16
N PRO A 24 3.34 -47.88 24.83
CA PRO A 24 2.14 -47.19 24.35
C PRO A 24 1.69 -45.93 25.15
N SER A 25 0.84 -45.11 24.50
CA SER A 25 -0.32 -44.33 25.01
C SER A 25 -0.30 -43.55 26.34
N SER A 26 -0.54 -42.22 26.24
CA SER A 26 -1.40 -41.50 27.20
C SER A 26 -2.17 -40.36 26.53
N ARG A 27 -3.49 -40.51 26.38
CA ARG A 27 -4.43 -39.47 25.92
C ARG A 27 -4.91 -38.66 27.12
N PHE A 28 -4.68 -37.34 27.12
CA PHE A 28 -5.37 -36.41 27.99
C PHE A 28 -6.63 -35.86 27.30
N ARG A 29 -7.80 -36.11 27.89
CA ARG A 29 -9.09 -35.49 27.54
C ARG A 29 -9.30 -34.23 28.37
N LEU A 30 -9.68 -33.12 27.76
CA LEU A 30 -10.32 -31.99 28.45
C LEU A 30 -11.60 -31.57 27.71
N ARG A 31 -12.65 -31.40 28.52
CA ARG A 31 -14.07 -31.31 28.21
C ARG A 31 -14.44 -30.01 27.47
N ARG A 32 -15.24 -30.14 26.40
CA ARG A 32 -16.11 -29.08 25.88
C ARG A 32 -17.43 -29.08 26.68
N ARG A 33 -17.82 -27.93 27.25
CA ARG A 33 -19.20 -27.67 27.70
C ARG A 33 -19.94 -26.90 26.59
N ARG A 34 -21.11 -27.38 26.21
CA ARG A 34 -22.15 -26.70 25.42
C ARG A 34 -23.37 -26.51 26.32
N SER A 35 -24.02 -25.35 26.24
CA SER A 35 -25.39 -25.09 26.73
C SER A 35 -26.14 -24.20 25.71
N PRO A 36 -27.49 -24.24 25.67
CA PRO A 36 -28.35 -24.02 24.48
C PRO A 36 -29.04 -22.62 24.44
N PRO A 37 -29.89 -22.30 23.42
CA PRO A 37 -30.37 -20.93 23.13
C PRO A 37 -31.85 -20.71 23.61
N PRO A 38 -32.60 -19.64 23.24
CA PRO A 38 -33.15 -18.66 24.18
C PRO A 38 -34.70 -18.68 24.32
N SER A 39 -35.25 -18.01 25.33
CA SER A 39 -36.71 -17.76 25.46
C SER A 39 -37.03 -16.34 25.94
N ARG A 40 -37.97 -15.68 25.23
CA ARG A 40 -38.63 -14.40 25.55
C ARG A 40 -39.65 -14.54 26.69
N ALA A 41 -39.85 -13.50 27.51
CA ALA A 41 -41.15 -12.96 27.91
C ALA A 41 -41.01 -11.69 28.79
N VAL A 42 -42.03 -10.83 28.72
CA VAL A 42 -42.19 -9.46 29.26
C VAL A 42 -43.15 -9.49 30.46
N SER A 43 -42.93 -8.63 31.47
CA SER A 43 -43.97 -7.96 32.33
C SER A 43 -43.27 -7.13 33.43
N SER A 44 -43.30 -5.80 33.45
CA SER A 44 -44.33 -4.91 34.04
C SER A 44 -44.66 -5.20 35.51
N ASP A 45 -44.15 -4.39 36.44
CA ASP A 45 -44.98 -3.54 37.32
C ASP A 45 -44.15 -2.79 38.39
N SER A 46 -44.58 -1.56 38.66
CA SER A 46 -44.09 -0.68 39.73
C SER A 46 -45.03 -0.75 40.94
N PRO A 47 -44.55 -0.51 42.17
CA PRO A 47 -45.17 0.58 42.93
C PRO A 47 -44.20 1.39 43.83
N LYS A 48 -44.51 2.69 43.99
CA LYS A 48 -44.00 3.64 45.01
C LYS A 48 -44.96 3.65 46.25
N PRO A 49 -44.79 4.52 47.28
CA PRO A 49 -43.66 4.73 48.22
C PRO A 49 -44.14 4.85 49.69
N VAL A 50 -43.25 4.79 50.70
CA VAL A 50 -43.46 5.44 52.02
C VAL A 50 -42.13 5.96 52.58
N ALA A 51 -42.18 7.18 53.12
CA ALA A 51 -41.07 8.00 53.61
C ALA A 51 -40.78 7.82 55.11
N SER A 52 -39.55 8.17 55.53
CA SER A 52 -39.29 8.76 56.85
C SER A 52 -38.13 9.76 56.79
N THR A 53 -38.44 10.96 57.27
CA THR A 53 -37.62 12.16 57.59
C THR A 53 -36.74 11.90 58.83
N SER A 54 -35.68 12.63 59.22
CA SER A 54 -34.97 13.85 58.79
C SER A 54 -33.71 13.98 59.68
N SER A 55 -32.67 14.68 59.23
CA SER A 55 -32.00 15.74 60.01
C SER A 55 -30.90 16.42 59.17
N SER A 56 -30.75 17.70 59.46
CA SER A 56 -30.25 18.79 58.63
C SER A 56 -28.78 19.16 58.88
N ALA A 57 -28.07 19.54 57.82
CA ALA A 57 -27.08 20.62 57.83
C ALA A 57 -26.90 21.14 56.39
N GLY A 58 -27.07 22.45 56.20
CA GLY A 58 -26.93 23.12 54.91
C GLY A 58 -25.46 23.33 54.52
N GLY A 59 -25.22 23.38 53.21
CA GLY A 59 -23.95 23.75 52.58
C GLY A 59 -24.10 23.61 51.06
N ASP A 60 -23.64 24.63 50.35
CA ASP A 60 -23.88 24.93 48.92
C ASP A 60 -23.84 23.76 47.92
N SER A 61 -24.75 23.86 46.95
CA SER A 61 -25.00 22.92 45.86
C SER A 61 -23.74 22.58 45.03
N PRO A 62 -23.47 21.30 44.74
CA PRO A 62 -22.50 20.92 43.71
C PRO A 62 -23.09 21.18 42.32
N GLU A 63 -22.37 21.89 41.45
CA GLU A 63 -22.76 22.08 40.04
C GLU A 63 -22.99 20.71 39.36
N GLU A 64 -24.21 20.48 38.87
CA GLU A 64 -24.63 19.24 38.21
C GLU A 64 -23.89 19.01 36.87
N GLU A 65 -23.39 17.79 36.62
CA GLU A 65 -22.92 17.36 35.29
C GLU A 65 -24.05 17.55 34.25
N PRO A 66 -23.79 18.10 33.05
CA PRO A 66 -24.85 18.31 32.07
C PRO A 66 -25.47 16.97 31.64
N PRO A 67 -26.81 16.87 31.56
CA PRO A 67 -27.48 15.64 31.14
C PRO A 67 -27.08 15.29 29.71
N VAL A 68 -26.77 14.00 29.45
CA VAL A 68 -26.24 13.54 28.14
C VAL A 68 -27.35 13.34 27.12
N LEU A 69 -28.51 12.84 27.54
CA LEU A 69 -29.67 12.64 26.67
C LEU A 69 -30.07 13.90 25.87
N PRO A 70 -30.19 15.10 26.48
CA PRO A 70 -30.54 16.31 25.73
C PRO A 70 -29.49 16.70 24.68
N LEU A 71 -28.21 16.44 24.94
CA LEU A 71 -27.12 16.73 23.99
C LEU A 71 -27.14 15.77 22.79
N LEU A 72 -27.49 14.50 23.02
CA LEU A 72 -27.69 13.51 21.96
C LEU A 72 -28.97 13.77 21.16
N GLN A 73 -30.03 14.23 21.82
CA GLN A 73 -31.28 14.63 21.16
C GLN A 73 -31.06 15.84 20.24
N GLU A 74 -30.38 16.88 20.74
CA GLU A 74 -30.03 18.05 19.92
C GLU A 74 -29.16 17.67 18.72
N LEU A 75 -28.24 16.73 18.89
CA LEU A 75 -27.41 16.22 17.79
C LEU A 75 -28.25 15.40 16.79
N ALA A 76 -29.16 14.54 17.25
CA ALA A 76 -30.06 13.75 16.42
C ALA A 76 -30.97 14.64 15.55
N ASP A 77 -31.55 15.67 16.16
CA ASP A 77 -32.44 16.62 15.48
C ASP A 77 -31.66 17.46 14.46
N CYS A 78 -30.41 17.79 14.75
CA CYS A 78 -29.54 18.51 13.82
C CYS A 78 -29.11 17.66 12.61
N LEU A 79 -28.97 16.35 12.79
CA LEU A 79 -28.57 15.42 11.73
C LEU A 79 -29.77 14.88 10.93
N ALA A 80 -31.00 15.26 11.29
CA ALA A 80 -32.21 14.97 10.53
C ALA A 80 -32.36 15.95 9.35
N LEU A 81 -31.75 15.60 8.22
CA LEU A 81 -31.63 16.46 7.05
C LEU A 81 -32.91 16.50 6.19
N PRO A 82 -33.18 17.59 5.45
CA PRO A 82 -34.31 17.67 4.51
C PRO A 82 -34.28 16.55 3.44
N PRO A 83 -35.43 16.10 2.90
CA PRO A 83 -35.44 15.06 1.86
C PRO A 83 -34.57 15.43 0.66
N LYS A 84 -33.78 14.46 0.18
CA LYS A 84 -32.84 14.61 -0.95
C LYS A 84 -31.70 15.61 -0.73
N PHE A 85 -31.50 16.13 0.48
CA PHE A 85 -30.43 17.09 0.78
C PHE A 85 -29.06 16.60 0.32
N LEU A 86 -28.68 15.36 0.68
CA LEU A 86 -27.37 14.81 0.33
C LEU A 86 -27.18 14.58 -1.18
N ALA A 87 -28.26 14.23 -1.88
CA ALA A 87 -28.25 14.03 -3.33
C ALA A 87 -28.11 15.34 -4.12
N GLN A 88 -28.52 16.47 -3.52
CA GLN A 88 -28.40 17.81 -4.09
C GLN A 88 -27.01 18.43 -3.87
N LEU A 89 -26.21 17.87 -2.95
CA LEU A 89 -24.84 18.35 -2.73
C LEU A 89 -23.92 17.95 -3.89
N PRO A 90 -23.01 18.85 -4.30
CA PRO A 90 -21.88 18.52 -5.17
C PRO A 90 -21.11 17.29 -4.67
N ARG A 91 -20.59 16.47 -5.59
CA ARG A 91 -19.98 15.17 -5.28
C ARG A 91 -18.72 15.30 -4.41
N ASP A 92 -17.91 16.31 -4.69
CA ASP A 92 -16.75 16.74 -3.90
C ASP A 92 -17.15 17.09 -2.45
N LEU A 93 -18.18 17.92 -2.28
CA LEU A 93 -18.68 18.28 -0.95
C LEU A 93 -19.26 17.09 -0.18
N ARG A 94 -19.88 16.14 -0.90
CA ARG A 94 -20.40 14.89 -0.31
C ARG A 94 -19.27 13.98 0.17
N LEU A 95 -18.14 13.95 -0.55
CA LEU A 95 -16.95 13.21 -0.13
C LEU A 95 -16.32 13.87 1.11
N ASP A 96 -16.23 15.19 1.16
CA ASP A 96 -15.73 15.91 2.34
C ASP A 96 -16.63 15.70 3.58
N LEU A 97 -17.95 15.60 3.37
CA LEU A 97 -18.93 15.25 4.40
C LEU A 97 -18.77 13.81 4.89
N ASN A 98 -18.53 12.88 3.96
CA ASN A 98 -18.27 11.48 4.25
C ASN A 98 -16.98 11.32 5.06
N ASP A 99 -15.89 11.98 4.66
CA ASP A 99 -14.60 11.93 5.35
C ASP A 99 -14.70 12.51 6.77
N SER A 100 -15.50 13.57 6.94
CA SER A 100 -15.76 14.18 8.25
C SER A 100 -16.63 13.30 9.17
N ALA A 101 -17.55 12.51 8.61
CA ALA A 101 -18.35 11.52 9.34
C ALA A 101 -17.58 10.21 9.61
N PHE A 102 -16.66 9.87 8.71
CA PHE A 102 -15.75 8.75 8.87
C PHE A 102 -14.79 8.97 10.05
N ASP A 103 -14.34 10.21 10.27
CA ASP A 103 -13.57 10.59 11.47
C ASP A 103 -14.34 10.41 12.80
N LEU A 104 -15.68 10.44 12.75
CA LEU A 104 -16.53 10.13 13.92
C LEU A 104 -16.67 8.63 14.17
N SER A 105 -16.24 7.76 13.25
CA SER A 105 -16.48 6.31 13.30
C SER A 105 -15.22 5.43 13.13
N ASN A 106 -14.07 5.99 12.76
CA ASN A 106 -12.86 5.19 12.49
C ASN A 106 -11.82 5.18 13.63
N GLY A 107 -11.08 4.07 13.72
CA GLY A 107 -9.94 3.89 14.62
C GLY A 107 -10.36 3.84 16.11
N PRO A 108 -9.65 4.55 17.01
CA PRO A 108 -9.86 4.44 18.46
C PRO A 108 -11.28 4.80 18.96
N VAL A 109 -12.24 5.23 18.10
CA VAL A 109 -13.65 5.42 18.51
C VAL A 109 -14.26 4.10 18.97
N LEU A 110 -14.04 3.02 18.22
CA LEU A 110 -14.55 1.69 18.57
C LEU A 110 -13.95 1.22 19.90
N ASP A 111 -12.68 1.57 20.15
CA ASP A 111 -11.94 1.21 21.36
C ASP A 111 -12.24 2.15 22.56
N GLU A 112 -12.60 3.42 22.33
CA GLU A 112 -12.76 4.46 23.36
C GLU A 112 -14.23 4.82 23.69
N CYS A 113 -15.14 4.71 22.72
CA CYS A 113 -16.55 5.11 22.83
C CYS A 113 -17.53 3.92 22.87
N GLY A 114 -17.06 2.70 22.58
CA GLY A 114 -17.87 1.47 22.55
C GLY A 114 -18.32 1.08 21.14
N GLN A 115 -18.46 -0.23 20.92
CA GLN A 115 -18.76 -0.83 19.61
C GLN A 115 -20.10 -0.35 19.05
N GLU A 116 -21.11 -0.21 19.90
CA GLU A 116 -22.47 0.20 19.53
C GLU A 116 -22.53 1.64 19.01
N VAL A 117 -21.79 2.56 19.63
CA VAL A 117 -21.70 3.97 19.23
C VAL A 117 -20.89 4.09 17.93
N GLY A 118 -19.80 3.33 17.80
CA GLY A 118 -18.96 3.30 16.60
C GLY A 118 -19.73 2.78 15.38
N ASP A 119 -20.43 1.66 15.52
CA ASP A 119 -21.21 1.04 14.43
C ASP A 119 -22.35 1.95 13.96
N LEU A 120 -23.03 2.64 14.89
CA LEU A 120 -24.10 3.59 14.54
C LEU A 120 -23.56 4.76 13.69
N LEU A 121 -22.42 5.34 14.10
CA LEU A 121 -21.79 6.46 13.40
C LEU A 121 -21.19 6.03 12.06
N LEU A 122 -20.65 4.81 11.97
CA LEU A 122 -20.12 4.26 10.73
C LEU A 122 -21.24 4.06 9.69
N ASN A 123 -22.39 3.56 10.12
CA ASN A 123 -23.54 3.39 9.25
C ASN A 123 -24.13 4.73 8.81
N LEU A 124 -24.09 5.75 9.67
CA LEU A 124 -24.47 7.12 9.30
C LEU A 124 -23.55 7.68 8.20
N ALA A 125 -22.23 7.51 8.33
CA ALA A 125 -21.25 7.93 7.32
C ALA A 125 -21.50 7.24 5.97
N LYS A 126 -21.70 5.91 5.97
CA LYS A 126 -22.04 5.14 4.76
C LYS A 126 -23.32 5.63 4.08
N ALA A 127 -24.35 6.00 4.85
CA ALA A 127 -25.57 6.57 4.29
C ALA A 127 -25.32 7.93 3.62
N TRP A 128 -24.38 8.73 4.14
CA TRP A 128 -23.98 9.99 3.52
C TRP A 128 -23.20 9.79 2.23
N GLU A 129 -22.30 8.82 2.19
CA GLU A 129 -21.56 8.42 0.98
C GLU A 129 -22.51 8.04 -0.18
N LEU A 130 -23.53 7.23 0.13
CA LEU A 130 -24.54 6.77 -0.83
C LEU A 130 -25.58 7.84 -1.19
N ALA A 131 -25.47 9.05 -0.62
CA ALA A 131 -26.44 10.14 -0.75
C ALA A 131 -27.87 9.75 -0.30
N ASP A 132 -27.99 8.79 0.62
CA ASP A 132 -29.26 8.27 1.10
C ASP A 132 -29.73 9.03 2.35
N THR A 133 -30.44 10.13 2.11
CA THR A 133 -30.98 10.96 3.20
C THR A 133 -32.04 10.26 4.04
N SER A 134 -32.77 9.28 3.48
CA SER A 134 -33.78 8.53 4.21
C SER A 134 -33.13 7.62 5.26
N THR A 135 -32.12 6.85 4.83
CA THR A 135 -31.35 5.97 5.71
C THR A 135 -30.57 6.77 6.74
N SER A 136 -29.94 7.88 6.34
CA SER A 136 -29.27 8.82 7.25
C SER A 136 -30.20 9.29 8.38
N ASN A 137 -31.41 9.74 8.05
CA ASN A 137 -32.35 10.26 9.04
C ASN A 137 -32.86 9.16 9.98
N SER A 138 -33.03 7.93 9.48
CA SER A 138 -33.40 6.77 10.31
C SER A 138 -32.32 6.43 11.33
N ILE A 139 -31.04 6.53 10.92
CA ILE A 139 -29.88 6.25 11.78
C ILE A 139 -29.68 7.39 12.79
N ALA A 140 -29.76 8.65 12.36
CA ALA A 140 -29.62 9.82 13.25
C ALA A 140 -30.62 9.80 14.42
N LYS A 141 -31.86 9.35 14.18
CA LYS A 141 -32.90 9.20 15.22
C LYS A 141 -32.56 8.19 16.32
N GLN A 142 -31.58 7.32 16.10
CA GLN A 142 -31.17 6.30 17.08
C GLN A 142 -30.13 6.83 18.07
N LEU A 143 -29.51 7.98 17.81
CA LEU A 143 -28.46 8.59 18.65
C LEU A 143 -28.86 8.74 20.14
N PRO A 144 -30.08 9.16 20.51
CA PRO A 144 -30.47 9.27 21.91
C PRO A 144 -30.46 7.93 22.66
N SER A 145 -30.68 6.81 21.94
CA SER A 145 -30.64 5.48 22.56
C SER A 145 -29.21 5.02 22.92
N MET A 146 -28.19 5.78 22.51
CA MET A 146 -26.79 5.51 22.82
C MET A 146 -26.34 6.05 24.19
N GLU A 147 -27.17 6.81 24.91
CA GLU A 147 -26.85 7.37 26.23
C GLU A 147 -26.27 6.32 27.21
N PRO A 148 -26.83 5.10 27.35
CA PRO A 148 -26.32 4.09 28.29
C PRO A 148 -24.90 3.62 27.98
N TYR A 149 -24.45 3.76 26.72
CA TYR A 149 -23.14 3.30 26.25
C TYR A 149 -22.06 4.38 26.44
N LEU A 150 -22.44 5.64 26.66
CA LEU A 150 -21.50 6.74 26.91
C LEU A 150 -21.16 6.85 28.40
N THR A 151 -20.24 5.99 28.87
CA THR A 151 -19.63 6.07 30.22
C THR A 151 -18.69 7.28 30.35
N ARG A 152 -18.23 7.65 31.55
CA ARG A 152 -17.45 8.90 31.80
C ARG A 152 -16.23 9.09 30.88
N SER A 153 -15.47 8.02 30.58
CA SER A 153 -14.35 8.07 29.64
C SER A 153 -14.82 8.19 28.18
N ALA A 154 -15.85 7.45 27.81
CA ALA A 154 -16.47 7.47 26.48
C ALA A 154 -17.12 8.83 26.15
N LYS A 155 -17.75 9.49 27.13
CA LYS A 155 -18.32 10.85 26.99
C LYS A 155 -17.25 11.86 26.58
N SER A 156 -16.11 11.86 27.28
CA SER A 156 -15.02 12.81 26.99
C SER A 156 -14.36 12.54 25.64
N ALA A 157 -14.17 11.26 25.29
CA ALA A 157 -13.62 10.86 23.99
C ALA A 157 -14.57 11.25 22.85
N PHE A 158 -15.86 10.90 22.97
CA PHE A 158 -16.91 11.27 22.02
C PHE A 158 -17.01 12.79 21.86
N GLY A 159 -16.97 13.53 22.98
CA GLY A 159 -16.99 15.00 22.96
C GLY A 159 -15.84 15.62 22.19
N LYS A 160 -14.60 15.16 22.40
CA LYS A 160 -13.42 15.65 21.66
C LYS A 160 -13.54 15.40 20.16
N ARG A 161 -14.14 14.29 19.77
CA ARG A 161 -14.34 13.92 18.35
C ARG A 161 -15.42 14.76 17.70
N LEU A 162 -16.53 15.03 18.39
CA LEU A 162 -17.53 15.99 17.93
C LEU A 162 -16.92 17.39 17.69
N VAL A 163 -16.02 17.85 18.57
CA VAL A 163 -15.30 19.12 18.35
C VAL A 163 -14.40 19.05 17.10
N SER A 164 -13.69 17.95 16.89
CA SER A 164 -12.83 17.77 15.71
C SER A 164 -13.63 17.78 14.42
N ALA A 165 -14.70 16.98 14.34
CA ALA A 165 -15.57 16.89 13.17
C ALA A 165 -16.28 18.22 12.89
N GLY A 166 -16.82 18.87 13.93
CA GLY A 166 -17.47 20.18 13.80
C GLY A 166 -16.53 21.28 13.29
N ARG A 167 -15.25 21.29 13.71
CA ARG A 167 -14.23 22.24 13.19
C ARG A 167 -13.93 22.02 11.71
N ARG A 168 -13.96 20.77 11.23
CA ARG A 168 -13.80 20.46 9.81
C ARG A 168 -14.97 20.99 9.01
N PHE A 169 -16.21 20.74 9.44
CA PHE A 169 -17.40 21.32 8.83
C PHE A 169 -17.36 22.85 8.80
N GLN A 170 -16.88 23.49 9.88
CA GLN A 170 -16.71 24.94 9.92
C GLN A 170 -15.65 25.46 8.95
N SER A 171 -14.62 24.66 8.64
CA SER A 171 -13.53 25.04 7.74
C SER A 171 -13.86 24.96 6.23
N MET A 172 -15.05 24.44 5.86
CA MET A 172 -15.48 24.25 4.47
C MET A 172 -15.91 25.56 3.73
N GLY A 173 -15.64 26.74 4.29
CA GLY A 173 -15.77 28.03 3.59
C GLY A 173 -17.19 28.36 3.11
N GLN A 174 -17.36 28.71 1.83
CA GLN A 174 -18.63 29.15 1.23
C GLN A 174 -19.75 28.09 1.27
N TYR A 175 -19.39 26.82 1.52
CA TYR A 175 -20.31 25.69 1.62
C TYR A 175 -20.82 25.45 3.05
N GLY A 176 -20.26 26.12 4.06
CA GLY A 176 -20.68 26.05 5.46
C GLY A 176 -21.88 26.94 5.80
N GLN A 177 -22.88 27.08 4.91
CA GLN A 177 -24.10 27.83 5.17
C GLN A 177 -25.31 26.90 5.35
N GLY A 178 -26.39 27.39 5.99
CA GLY A 178 -27.61 26.61 6.22
C GLY A 178 -27.39 25.42 7.17
N GLU A 179 -27.86 24.23 6.78
CA GLU A 179 -27.83 23.02 7.61
C GLU A 179 -26.41 22.59 8.01
N LEU A 180 -25.41 22.75 7.13
CA LEU A 180 -24.02 22.37 7.43
C LEU A 180 -23.40 23.26 8.51
N LYS A 181 -23.77 24.55 8.56
CA LYS A 181 -23.36 25.47 9.63
C LYS A 181 -23.95 25.04 10.97
N LYS A 182 -25.24 24.72 10.97
CA LYS A 182 -25.98 24.27 12.14
C LYS A 182 -25.39 22.98 12.70
N ILE A 183 -25.02 22.05 11.83
CA ILE A 183 -24.33 20.80 12.20
C ILE A 183 -22.97 21.09 12.83
N ALA A 184 -22.15 21.93 12.20
CA ALA A 184 -20.83 22.30 12.71
C ALA A 184 -20.91 22.93 14.12
N GLU A 185 -21.79 23.91 14.29
CA GLU A 185 -21.98 24.63 15.55
C GLU A 185 -22.49 23.71 16.65
N THR A 186 -23.48 22.86 16.34
CA THR A 186 -24.05 21.89 17.29
C THR A 186 -23.02 20.85 17.73
N MET A 187 -22.23 20.30 16.81
CA MET A 187 -21.16 19.36 17.13
C MET A 187 -20.08 20.00 18.01
N ILE A 188 -19.64 21.22 17.70
CA ILE A 188 -18.61 21.91 18.52
C ILE A 188 -19.16 22.23 19.91
N LYS A 189 -20.39 22.74 20.01
CA LYS A 189 -21.06 23.08 21.27
C LYS A 189 -21.21 21.83 22.16
N ASN A 190 -21.84 20.78 21.63
CA ASN A 190 -22.13 19.58 22.40
C ASN A 190 -20.85 18.80 22.71
N GLY A 191 -19.89 18.80 21.79
CA GLY A 191 -18.59 18.20 22.01
C GLY A 191 -17.78 18.87 23.13
N LYS A 192 -17.83 20.20 23.27
CA LYS A 192 -17.21 20.92 24.39
C LYS A 192 -17.87 20.54 25.72
N LEU A 193 -19.20 20.54 25.77
CA LEU A 193 -19.96 20.19 26.99
C LEU A 193 -19.68 18.75 27.45
N LEU A 194 -19.57 17.81 26.51
CA LEU A 194 -19.24 16.41 26.78
C LEU A 194 -17.77 16.18 27.17
N SER A 195 -16.87 17.12 26.87
CA SER A 195 -15.42 16.99 27.13
C SER A 195 -14.91 17.76 28.35
N THR A 196 -15.72 18.63 28.96
CA THR A 196 -15.42 19.33 30.22
C THR A 196 -15.34 18.37 31.41
N ARG A 197 -14.24 18.42 32.19
CA ARG A 197 -14.11 17.74 33.49
C ARG A 197 -14.64 18.64 34.61
N PRO A 198 -15.30 18.12 35.66
CA PRO A 198 -15.47 18.88 36.90
C PRO A 198 -14.09 19.11 37.52
N VAL A 199 -13.81 20.36 37.88
CA VAL A 199 -12.56 20.77 38.51
C VAL A 199 -12.60 20.35 39.97
N VAL A 200 -11.81 19.33 40.34
CA VAL A 200 -11.45 19.11 41.74
C VAL A 200 -10.30 20.06 42.03
N GLN A 201 -10.57 21.09 42.83
CA GLN A 201 -9.54 21.94 43.41
C GLN A 201 -8.66 21.08 44.33
N SER A 202 -7.43 20.81 43.91
CA SER A 202 -6.35 20.41 44.81
C SER A 202 -5.33 21.53 44.85
N ASP A 203 -5.04 22.00 46.06
CA ASP A 203 -4.22 23.17 46.36
C ASP A 203 -2.93 23.25 45.54
N VAL A 204 -2.73 24.40 44.89
CA VAL A 204 -1.49 24.74 44.22
C VAL A 204 -0.44 25.08 45.27
N GLN A 205 0.47 24.16 45.54
CA GLN A 205 1.76 24.50 46.13
C GLN A 205 2.70 24.92 45.00
N ALA A 206 3.04 26.21 44.95
CA ALA A 206 3.89 26.79 43.92
C ALA A 206 5.28 26.12 43.90
N MET A 207 5.65 25.49 42.78
CA MET A 207 7.03 25.07 42.52
C MET A 207 7.93 26.31 42.35
N LYS A 208 8.68 26.65 43.39
CA LYS A 208 9.88 27.49 43.30
C LYS A 208 11.06 26.61 42.91
N GLU A 209 11.21 26.27 41.64
CA GLU A 209 12.44 25.64 41.16
C GLU A 209 13.12 26.51 40.10
N LYS A 210 14.29 27.04 40.46
CA LYS A 210 15.14 27.87 39.61
C LYS A 210 15.98 26.96 38.72
N ARG A 211 15.78 27.02 37.39
CA ARG A 211 16.62 26.28 36.42
C ARG A 211 17.55 27.24 35.69
N ARG A 212 18.86 26.97 35.80
CA ARG A 212 19.90 27.62 35.00
C ARG A 212 20.24 26.75 33.80
N LEU A 213 20.27 27.37 32.63
CA LEU A 213 20.66 26.74 31.37
C LEU A 213 21.97 27.34 30.90
N LYS A 214 22.90 26.48 30.48
CA LYS A 214 24.24 26.87 30.03
C LYS A 214 24.40 26.54 28.56
N PHE A 215 24.75 27.55 27.76
CA PHE A 215 25.04 27.43 26.33
C PHE A 215 26.43 28.01 26.06
N GLY A 216 27.42 27.13 25.85
CA GLY A 216 28.81 27.55 25.76
C GLY A 216 29.30 28.19 27.07
N GLU A 217 29.90 29.38 26.99
CA GLU A 217 30.34 30.14 28.17
C GLU A 217 29.25 31.03 28.79
N LEU A 218 28.06 31.11 28.18
CA LEU A 218 26.95 31.92 28.68
C LEU A 218 26.01 31.09 29.55
N GLU A 219 25.76 31.59 30.76
CA GLU A 219 24.77 31.06 31.70
C GLU A 219 23.58 32.00 31.78
N PHE A 220 22.36 31.47 31.61
CA PHE A 220 21.13 32.23 31.78
C PHE A 220 20.17 31.54 32.77
N GLU A 221 19.53 32.35 33.61
CA GLU A 221 18.55 31.90 34.60
C GLU A 221 17.15 32.12 34.04
N VAL A 222 16.36 31.05 33.91
CA VAL A 222 14.99 31.15 33.39
C VAL A 222 14.05 31.48 34.54
N THR A 223 13.52 32.70 34.51
CA THR A 223 12.48 33.20 35.42
C THR A 223 11.12 33.23 34.72
N ALA A 224 10.03 33.27 35.47
CA ALA A 224 8.68 33.41 34.89
C ALA A 224 8.54 34.67 34.00
N GLU A 225 9.28 35.74 34.35
CA GLU A 225 9.33 36.98 33.59
C GLU A 225 10.04 36.81 32.24
N SER A 226 11.18 36.10 32.19
CA SER A 226 11.90 35.83 30.95
C SER A 226 11.17 34.83 30.04
N ALA A 227 10.40 33.90 30.62
CA ALA A 227 9.49 33.04 29.86
C ALA A 227 8.34 33.83 29.21
N ASN A 228 7.74 34.78 29.93
CA ASN A 228 6.69 35.66 29.41
C ASN A 228 7.22 36.61 28.32
N ILE A 229 8.43 37.14 28.49
CA ILE A 229 9.11 37.95 27.46
C ILE A 229 9.38 37.09 26.21
N GLY A 230 9.84 35.85 26.36
CA GLY A 230 10.05 34.92 25.25
C GLY A 230 8.75 34.60 24.49
N ALA A 231 7.64 34.41 25.22
CA ALA A 231 6.32 34.21 24.62
C ALA A 231 5.83 35.45 23.85
N ALA A 232 6.05 36.66 24.39
CA ALA A 232 5.70 37.91 23.73
C ALA A 232 6.52 38.13 22.44
N VAL A 233 7.82 37.84 22.47
CA VAL A 233 8.70 37.93 21.29
C VAL A 233 8.27 36.92 20.22
N ALA A 234 7.95 35.68 20.60
CA ALA A 234 7.47 34.66 19.67
C ALA A 234 6.13 35.06 19.01
N ALA A 235 5.21 35.67 19.77
CA ALA A 235 3.93 36.16 19.24
C ALA A 235 4.14 37.30 18.22
N ILE A 236 5.03 38.25 18.53
CA ILE A 236 5.38 39.36 17.62
C ILE A 236 6.03 38.82 16.34
N PHE A 237 6.98 37.88 16.46
CA PHE A 237 7.66 37.29 15.32
C PHE A 237 6.71 36.46 14.43
N GLY A 238 5.77 35.74 15.05
CA GLY A 238 4.70 35.04 14.34
C GLY A 238 3.79 35.99 13.56
N PHE A 239 3.42 37.12 14.16
CA PHE A 239 2.58 38.13 13.50
C PHE A 239 3.29 38.80 12.32
N ILE A 240 4.56 39.17 12.47
CA ILE A 240 5.37 39.75 11.39
C ILE A 240 5.58 38.75 10.25
N SER A 241 5.85 37.48 10.57
CA SER A 241 6.02 36.42 9.56
C SER A 241 4.72 36.18 8.78
N TRP A 242 3.57 36.25 9.46
CA TRP A 242 2.26 36.13 8.83
C TRP A 242 1.94 37.31 7.90
N GLN A 243 2.26 38.55 8.32
CA GLN A 243 2.12 39.75 7.47
C GLN A 243 3.01 39.70 6.22
N LEU A 244 4.25 39.22 6.35
CA LEU A 244 5.15 39.02 5.20
C LEU A 244 4.60 37.98 4.22
N ALA A 245 4.03 36.89 4.71
CA ALA A 245 3.42 35.85 3.87
C ALA A 245 2.20 36.39 3.08
N GLN A 246 1.40 37.29 3.66
CA GLN A 246 0.29 37.96 2.99
C GLN A 246 0.77 38.94 1.90
N GLY A 247 1.95 39.56 2.07
CA GLY A 247 2.56 40.40 1.04
C GLY A 247 3.06 39.64 -0.19
N VAL A 248 3.54 38.40 0.00
CA VAL A 248 4.06 37.54 -1.09
C VAL A 248 2.93 36.99 -1.97
N GLN A 249 1.74 36.78 -1.43
CA GLN A 249 0.58 36.28 -2.20
C GLN A 249 -0.06 37.32 -3.14
N ASN A 250 0.29 38.61 -3.02
CA ASN A 250 -0.28 39.70 -3.81
C ASN A 250 0.64 40.21 -4.94
N VAL A 251 1.70 39.47 -5.29
CA VAL A 251 2.59 39.82 -6.40
C VAL A 251 2.07 39.18 -7.70
N PRO A 252 1.75 39.96 -8.75
CA PRO A 252 1.34 39.40 -10.04
C PRO A 252 2.45 38.56 -10.69
N ASP A 253 2.08 37.43 -11.29
CA ASP A 253 2.99 36.46 -11.93
C ASP A 253 3.93 37.08 -13.00
N SER A 254 3.55 38.22 -13.58
CA SER A 254 4.36 38.94 -14.59
C SER A 254 5.68 39.50 -14.05
N THR A 255 5.82 39.65 -12.72
CA THR A 255 7.05 40.17 -12.10
C THR A 255 8.13 39.10 -11.90
N MET A 256 7.74 37.82 -11.84
CA MET A 256 8.68 36.69 -11.67
C MET A 256 9.37 36.30 -12.98
N GLN A 257 8.82 36.66 -14.15
CA GLN A 257 9.46 36.44 -15.45
C GLN A 257 10.59 37.43 -15.75
N TYR A 258 10.59 38.63 -15.15
CA TYR A 258 11.64 39.63 -15.39
C TYR A 258 12.97 39.30 -14.70
N ALA A 259 12.94 38.45 -13.66
CA ALA A 259 14.13 38.10 -12.88
C ALA A 259 15.02 37.01 -13.53
N ASN A 260 14.51 36.29 -14.53
CA ASN A 260 15.24 35.16 -15.14
C ASN A 260 16.14 35.52 -16.34
N ASP A 261 16.11 36.77 -16.83
CA ASP A 261 16.73 37.13 -18.13
C ASP A 261 18.04 37.97 -18.05
N LYS A 262 18.75 38.05 -16.92
CA LYS A 262 20.10 38.64 -16.90
C LYS A 262 21.11 37.95 -15.99
N PRO A 263 22.29 37.54 -16.51
CA PRO A 263 23.39 37.10 -15.67
C PRO A 263 24.29 38.27 -15.23
N LYS A 264 24.65 38.26 -13.94
CA LYS A 264 25.77 38.96 -13.27
C LYS A 264 25.73 40.49 -13.19
N SER A 265 25.46 41.01 -11.98
CA SER A 265 26.26 42.09 -11.38
C SER A 265 26.14 42.10 -9.84
N ARG A 266 27.25 42.43 -9.18
CA ARG A 266 27.41 42.50 -7.72
C ARG A 266 26.70 43.75 -7.16
N ALA A 267 25.66 43.58 -6.33
CA ALA A 267 25.26 44.53 -5.28
C ALA A 267 24.21 43.87 -4.36
N GLY A 268 24.32 44.08 -3.04
CA GLY A 268 23.53 43.39 -2.01
C GLY A 268 22.08 43.89 -1.82
N PRO A 269 21.29 43.22 -0.95
CA PRO A 269 19.82 43.33 -0.89
C PRO A 269 19.26 44.66 -0.37
N ALA A 270 20.09 45.58 0.12
CA ALA A 270 19.63 46.79 0.82
C ALA A 270 19.24 47.95 -0.11
N GLN A 271 19.60 47.92 -1.40
CA GLN A 271 19.39 49.06 -2.31
C GLN A 271 18.11 48.97 -3.16
N PHE A 272 17.47 47.81 -3.22
CA PHE A 272 16.25 47.59 -4.01
C PHE A 272 14.98 48.12 -3.30
N ILE A 273 15.01 48.16 -1.96
CA ILE A 273 13.87 48.57 -1.12
C ILE A 273 13.64 50.10 -1.17
N LEU A 274 14.68 50.89 -1.47
CA LEU A 274 14.55 52.36 -1.51
C LEU A 274 13.90 52.90 -2.80
N HIS A 275 13.86 52.11 -3.89
CA HIS A 275 13.39 52.59 -5.19
C HIS A 275 11.86 52.45 -5.38
N LEU A 276 11.22 51.56 -4.62
CA LEU A 276 9.79 51.26 -4.74
C LEU A 276 8.87 52.24 -3.98
N LEU A 277 9.43 53.16 -3.17
CA LEU A 277 8.64 54.10 -2.35
C LEU A 277 8.35 55.46 -3.01
N ARG A 278 8.65 55.64 -4.30
CA ARG A 278 8.38 56.92 -4.99
C ARG A 278 7.84 56.72 -6.41
N ARG A 279 6.50 56.63 -6.56
CA ARG A 279 5.73 57.45 -7.53
C ARG A 279 4.21 57.21 -7.50
N PRO A 280 3.39 58.25 -7.79
CA PRO A 280 1.93 58.22 -7.67
C PRO A 280 1.20 57.90 -8.99
N LEU A 281 -0.07 57.49 -8.83
CA LEU A 281 -1.08 57.16 -9.85
C LEU A 281 -1.68 58.40 -10.53
N PHE A 282 -2.00 58.32 -11.83
CA PHE A 282 -3.13 59.05 -12.44
C PHE A 282 -3.78 58.28 -13.61
N PHE A 283 -5.13 58.23 -13.54
CA PHE A 283 -6.16 57.88 -14.53
C PHE A 283 -6.10 58.81 -15.77
N SER A 284 -6.62 58.59 -16.99
CA SER A 284 -7.87 57.98 -17.52
C SER A 284 -7.91 58.08 -19.09
N PRO A 285 -8.98 57.74 -19.86
CA PRO A 285 -8.98 57.10 -21.22
C PRO A 285 -9.40 58.13 -22.35
N PRO A 286 -10.01 57.86 -23.55
CA PRO A 286 -10.63 56.62 -24.10
C PRO A 286 -10.68 56.40 -25.66
N TYR A 287 -11.38 55.31 -26.03
CA TYR A 287 -12.12 54.96 -27.29
C TYR A 287 -11.41 54.31 -28.52
N PRO A 288 -12.14 53.45 -29.29
CA PRO A 288 -11.66 52.53 -30.32
C PRO A 288 -12.15 52.88 -31.76
N ARG A 289 -11.72 52.10 -32.78
CA ARG A 289 -12.51 51.69 -33.99
C ARG A 289 -11.66 50.94 -35.02
N GLY A 290 -12.11 49.75 -35.40
CA GLY A 290 -12.42 49.37 -36.80
C GLY A 290 -11.32 48.83 -37.76
N PRO A 291 -11.73 48.12 -38.85
CA PRO A 291 -10.94 47.06 -39.55
C PRO A 291 -10.64 47.37 -41.04
N HIS A 292 -9.86 46.54 -41.78
CA HIS A 292 -9.87 46.31 -43.26
C HIS A 292 -8.73 45.34 -43.72
N ARG A 293 -8.97 44.22 -44.45
CA ARG A 293 -9.14 43.91 -45.93
C ARG A 293 -7.80 43.56 -46.67
N VAL A 294 -7.57 42.33 -47.20
CA VAL A 294 -7.77 41.75 -48.59
C VAL A 294 -6.99 42.53 -49.70
N SER A 295 -6.20 42.01 -50.67
CA SER A 295 -6.19 40.85 -51.64
C SER A 295 -4.80 40.76 -52.34
N ALA A 296 -4.20 39.60 -52.66
CA ALA A 296 -4.26 38.71 -53.87
C ALA A 296 -3.30 39.02 -55.07
N THR A 297 -2.65 37.97 -55.62
CA THR A 297 -2.40 37.61 -57.06
C THR A 297 -1.51 36.33 -57.15
N SER A 298 -2.03 35.20 -57.68
CA SER A 298 -1.77 34.54 -58.99
C SER A 298 -0.47 33.67 -59.02
N SER A 299 -0.30 32.51 -59.66
CA SER A 299 -1.01 31.76 -60.72
C SER A 299 -0.53 30.28 -60.75
N SER A 300 -1.22 29.43 -61.54
CA SER A 300 -1.16 27.96 -61.67
C SER A 300 -0.39 27.51 -62.93
N THR A 301 0.13 26.27 -62.97
CA THR A 301 -0.09 25.28 -64.07
C THR A 301 0.61 23.93 -63.83
N ALA A 302 -0.05 22.84 -64.23
CA ALA A 302 0.41 21.43 -64.25
C ALA A 302 1.07 21.06 -65.60
N PRO A 303 1.61 19.82 -65.75
CA PRO A 303 0.99 18.91 -66.72
C PRO A 303 0.99 17.40 -66.35
N LEU A 304 0.13 16.67 -67.07
CA LEU A 304 -0.06 15.22 -67.13
C LEU A 304 1.03 14.49 -67.95
N HIS A 305 1.30 13.20 -67.68
CA HIS A 305 1.67 12.22 -68.74
C HIS A 305 1.39 10.76 -68.36
N CYS A 306 1.06 9.98 -69.39
CA CYS A 306 0.49 8.63 -69.45
C CYS A 306 1.49 7.45 -69.33
N SER A 307 1.00 6.35 -68.73
CA SER A 307 1.13 4.89 -69.02
C SER A 307 2.24 4.27 -69.88
N VAL A 308 2.79 3.11 -69.43
CA VAL A 308 2.78 1.73 -70.04
C VAL A 308 3.51 0.72 -69.11
N PRO A 309 3.14 -0.59 -69.02
CA PRO A 309 3.54 -1.51 -67.94
C PRO A 309 4.59 -2.56 -68.34
N SER A 310 5.40 -3.04 -67.38
CA SER A 310 6.10 -4.33 -67.50
C SER A 310 6.55 -4.87 -66.13
N HIS A 311 6.09 -6.09 -65.83
CA HIS A 311 6.80 -7.20 -65.17
C HIS A 311 5.87 -8.03 -64.27
N LEU A 312 5.49 -9.20 -64.81
CA LEU A 312 4.92 -10.32 -64.07
C LEU A 312 5.91 -10.82 -63.01
N PRO A 313 5.49 -11.07 -61.75
CA PRO A 313 6.29 -11.84 -60.81
C PRO A 313 6.18 -13.34 -61.13
N ARG A 314 7.32 -14.02 -61.16
CA ARG A 314 7.43 -15.48 -61.21
C ARG A 314 6.79 -16.10 -59.96
N PRO A 315 6.20 -17.31 -60.04
CA PRO A 315 5.63 -17.97 -58.87
C PRO A 315 6.75 -18.41 -57.92
N ASN A 316 6.72 -17.92 -56.67
CA ASN A 316 7.57 -18.43 -55.60
C ASN A 316 7.13 -19.87 -55.25
N PRO A 317 8.08 -20.78 -54.94
CA PRO A 317 7.78 -22.15 -54.57
C PRO A 317 6.97 -22.19 -53.28
N CYS A 318 5.96 -23.07 -53.25
CA CYS A 318 5.10 -23.35 -52.11
C CYS A 318 5.87 -23.34 -50.78
N SER A 319 5.57 -22.38 -49.92
CA SER A 319 5.93 -22.46 -48.51
C SER A 319 5.20 -23.67 -47.90
N PRO A 320 5.84 -24.46 -47.02
CA PRO A 320 5.16 -25.52 -46.32
C PRO A 320 4.04 -24.89 -45.49
N ARG A 321 2.79 -25.27 -45.77
CA ARG A 321 1.64 -24.97 -44.91
C ARG A 321 1.99 -25.45 -43.51
N LYS A 322 2.33 -24.53 -42.59
CA LYS A 322 2.33 -24.82 -41.15
C LYS A 322 0.94 -25.36 -40.84
N MET A 323 0.82 -26.65 -40.57
CA MET A 323 -0.45 -27.22 -40.13
C MET A 323 -0.80 -26.54 -38.82
N ALA A 324 -1.95 -25.86 -38.80
CA ALA A 324 -2.52 -25.27 -37.60
C ALA A 324 -2.64 -26.36 -36.51
N SER A 325 -2.33 -26.00 -35.26
CA SER A 325 -2.53 -26.90 -34.11
C SER A 325 -3.98 -27.40 -34.11
N PRO A 326 -4.25 -28.69 -33.82
CA PRO A 326 -5.61 -29.23 -33.78
C PRO A 326 -6.52 -28.50 -32.78
N THR A 327 -5.96 -27.78 -31.80
CA THR A 327 -6.69 -27.00 -30.80
C THR A 327 -6.90 -25.52 -31.15
N GLN A 328 -6.36 -25.05 -32.28
CA GLN A 328 -6.44 -23.64 -32.67
C GLN A 328 -7.88 -23.20 -32.92
N GLY A 329 -8.30 -22.11 -32.25
CA GLY A 329 -9.67 -21.59 -32.33
C GLY A 329 -10.74 -22.43 -31.61
N GLN A 330 -10.35 -23.54 -30.99
CA GLN A 330 -11.27 -24.44 -30.26
C GLN A 330 -11.15 -24.23 -28.75
N VAL A 331 -12.20 -24.58 -28.01
CA VAL A 331 -12.14 -24.69 -26.55
C VAL A 331 -11.25 -25.88 -26.17
N ILE A 332 -10.36 -25.70 -25.20
CA ILE A 332 -9.54 -26.78 -24.62
C ILE A 332 -10.16 -27.21 -23.30
N THR A 333 -10.25 -28.51 -23.04
CA THR A 333 -10.50 -29.03 -21.69
C THR A 333 -9.19 -29.50 -21.10
N CYS A 334 -8.83 -29.01 -19.91
CA CYS A 334 -7.58 -29.37 -19.24
C CYS A 334 -7.68 -29.29 -17.72
N LYS A 335 -6.65 -29.76 -17.01
CA LYS A 335 -6.61 -29.73 -15.55
C LYS A 335 -6.22 -28.35 -15.03
N ALA A 336 -6.92 -27.88 -14.00
CA ALA A 336 -6.58 -26.69 -13.23
C ALA A 336 -6.92 -26.87 -11.75
N ALA A 337 -6.19 -26.16 -10.89
CA ALA A 337 -6.50 -26.07 -9.47
C ALA A 337 -7.40 -24.85 -9.22
N VAL A 338 -8.67 -25.11 -8.89
CA VAL A 338 -9.69 -24.07 -8.69
C VAL A 338 -9.84 -23.78 -7.20
N ALA A 339 -9.73 -22.50 -6.84
CA ALA A 339 -10.09 -21.98 -5.54
C ALA A 339 -11.58 -21.61 -5.56
N TYR A 340 -12.44 -22.42 -4.93
CA TYR A 340 -13.87 -22.14 -4.87
C TYR A 340 -14.25 -21.16 -3.76
N GLU A 341 -13.56 -21.22 -2.64
CA GLU A 341 -13.84 -20.43 -1.44
C GLU A 341 -12.53 -20.08 -0.72
N PRO A 342 -12.50 -18.97 0.04
CA PRO A 342 -11.36 -18.64 0.89
C PRO A 342 -11.01 -19.73 1.90
N ASN A 343 -9.72 -19.98 2.10
CA ASN A 343 -9.16 -20.96 3.05
C ASN A 343 -9.65 -22.41 2.87
N LYS A 344 -10.23 -22.76 1.71
CA LYS A 344 -10.57 -24.14 1.37
C LYS A 344 -9.50 -24.74 0.46
N PRO A 345 -9.19 -26.05 0.59
CA PRO A 345 -8.28 -26.71 -0.34
C PRO A 345 -8.69 -26.46 -1.81
N LEU A 346 -7.70 -26.24 -2.67
CA LEU A 346 -7.90 -26.14 -4.10
C LEU A 346 -8.39 -27.48 -4.65
N VAL A 347 -9.33 -27.44 -5.59
CA VAL A 347 -9.88 -28.64 -6.23
C VAL A 347 -9.30 -28.76 -7.64
N ILE A 348 -8.75 -29.93 -7.96
CA ILE A 348 -8.28 -30.23 -9.33
C ILE A 348 -9.48 -30.58 -10.20
N GLU A 349 -9.80 -29.71 -11.15
CA GLU A 349 -10.99 -29.81 -12.02
C GLU A 349 -10.57 -29.92 -13.50
N ASP A 350 -11.44 -30.54 -14.30
CA ASP A 350 -11.40 -30.38 -15.76
C ASP A 350 -12.11 -29.08 -16.15
N VAL A 351 -11.33 -28.05 -16.48
CA VAL A 351 -11.83 -26.72 -16.84
C VAL A 351 -11.87 -26.55 -18.36
N GLN A 352 -12.86 -25.81 -18.85
CA GLN A 352 -12.90 -25.35 -20.24
C GLN A 352 -12.15 -24.02 -20.36
N VAL A 353 -11.17 -23.98 -21.26
CA VAL A 353 -10.36 -22.81 -21.62
C VAL A 353 -10.73 -22.35 -23.01
N ALA A 354 -11.44 -21.23 -23.10
CA ALA A 354 -11.83 -20.60 -24.36
C ALA A 354 -10.61 -20.24 -25.23
N PRO A 355 -10.76 -20.18 -26.56
CA PRO A 355 -9.70 -19.67 -27.44
C PRO A 355 -9.40 -18.19 -27.14
N PRO A 356 -8.16 -17.72 -27.44
CA PRO A 356 -7.81 -16.32 -27.25
C PRO A 356 -8.57 -15.42 -28.24
N GLN A 357 -9.10 -14.31 -27.75
CA GLN A 357 -9.70 -13.25 -28.58
C GLN A 357 -8.64 -12.22 -29.00
N ALA A 358 -9.04 -11.14 -29.67
CA ALA A 358 -8.11 -10.10 -30.12
C ALA A 358 -7.22 -9.56 -28.98
N GLY A 359 -5.91 -9.47 -29.22
CA GLY A 359 -4.93 -9.03 -28.23
C GLY A 359 -4.67 -10.03 -27.09
N GLU A 360 -5.09 -11.28 -27.23
CA GLU A 360 -4.89 -12.33 -26.21
C GLU A 360 -4.00 -13.46 -26.72
N VAL A 361 -3.37 -14.15 -25.78
CA VAL A 361 -2.45 -15.26 -26.03
C VAL A 361 -2.85 -16.42 -25.14
N ARG A 362 -3.04 -17.60 -25.74
CA ARG A 362 -3.24 -18.83 -24.98
C ARG A 362 -1.91 -19.56 -24.82
N VAL A 363 -1.52 -19.80 -23.58
CA VAL A 363 -0.24 -20.38 -23.20
C VAL A 363 -0.47 -21.76 -22.59
N LYS A 364 0.24 -22.77 -23.08
CA LYS A 364 0.40 -24.05 -22.40
C LYS A 364 1.42 -23.87 -21.28
N ILE A 365 0.97 -23.87 -20.03
CA ILE A 365 1.87 -23.80 -18.88
C ILE A 365 2.54 -25.17 -18.73
N LEU A 366 3.85 -25.16 -18.49
CA LEU A 366 4.60 -26.39 -18.21
C LEU A 366 5.01 -26.45 -16.74
N PHE A 367 5.42 -25.30 -16.20
CA PHE A 367 5.80 -25.16 -14.80
C PHE A 367 5.21 -23.87 -14.23
N THR A 368 4.73 -23.95 -13.00
CA THR A 368 4.34 -22.79 -12.20
C THR A 368 4.94 -22.91 -10.81
N ALA A 369 5.26 -21.80 -10.18
CA ALA A 369 5.58 -21.75 -8.77
C ALA A 369 4.45 -21.05 -8.02
N LEU A 370 4.44 -21.27 -6.72
CA LEU A 370 3.50 -20.62 -5.80
C LEU A 370 4.26 -19.71 -4.84
N CYS A 371 3.64 -18.62 -4.44
CA CYS A 371 4.21 -17.72 -3.44
C CYS A 371 3.16 -17.16 -2.47
N HIS A 372 3.62 -16.34 -1.53
CA HIS A 372 2.76 -15.78 -0.48
C HIS A 372 1.61 -14.91 -1.04
N THR A 373 1.77 -14.32 -2.23
CA THR A 373 0.70 -13.57 -2.90
C THR A 373 -0.49 -14.47 -3.24
N ASP A 374 -0.25 -15.68 -3.77
CA ASP A 374 -1.31 -16.64 -4.06
C ASP A 374 -2.02 -17.08 -2.77
N HIS A 375 -1.23 -17.36 -1.71
CA HIS A 375 -1.76 -17.68 -0.39
C HIS A 375 -2.59 -16.53 0.22
N TYR A 376 -2.18 -15.28 0.04
CA TYR A 376 -2.88 -14.11 0.58
C TYR A 376 -4.30 -14.01 0.00
N THR A 377 -4.44 -14.11 -1.33
CA THR A 377 -5.75 -14.13 -1.99
C THR A 377 -6.53 -15.38 -1.63
N TRP A 378 -5.91 -16.56 -1.68
CA TRP A 378 -6.53 -17.82 -1.24
C TRP A 378 -7.09 -17.74 0.19
N SER A 379 -6.41 -17.04 1.10
CA SER A 379 -6.84 -16.88 2.49
C SER A 379 -8.03 -15.91 2.68
N GLY A 380 -8.48 -15.25 1.62
CA GLY A 380 -9.57 -14.27 1.65
C GLY A 380 -9.20 -12.93 2.29
N LYS A 381 -7.90 -12.66 2.48
CA LYS A 381 -7.42 -11.39 3.03
C LYS A 381 -7.23 -10.32 1.96
N ASP A 382 -7.16 -10.72 0.70
CA ASP A 382 -7.07 -9.83 -0.44
C ASP A 382 -8.44 -9.15 -0.70
N PRO A 383 -8.55 -7.81 -0.60
CA PRO A 383 -9.78 -7.09 -0.93
C PRO A 383 -10.18 -7.22 -2.40
N GLU A 384 -9.24 -7.51 -3.29
CA GLU A 384 -9.51 -7.77 -4.71
C GLU A 384 -9.79 -9.25 -5.01
N GLY A 385 -9.73 -10.11 -3.98
CA GLY A 385 -9.94 -11.55 -4.12
C GLY A 385 -11.35 -11.88 -4.58
N LEU A 386 -11.46 -12.52 -5.75
CA LEU A 386 -12.71 -13.01 -6.32
C LEU A 386 -12.70 -14.53 -6.40
N PHE A 387 -13.84 -15.15 -6.07
CA PHE A 387 -14.01 -16.60 -6.08
C PHE A 387 -15.29 -16.97 -6.85
N PRO A 388 -15.33 -18.12 -7.56
CA PRO A 388 -14.23 -19.06 -7.75
C PRO A 388 -13.18 -18.51 -8.71
N CYS A 389 -11.89 -18.82 -8.50
CA CYS A 389 -10.80 -18.39 -9.37
C CYS A 389 -9.72 -19.47 -9.56
N ILE A 390 -8.89 -19.30 -10.60
CA ILE A 390 -7.64 -20.04 -10.77
C ILE A 390 -6.50 -19.08 -10.41
N LEU A 391 -5.75 -19.41 -9.36
CA LEU A 391 -4.63 -18.61 -8.85
C LEU A 391 -3.34 -18.84 -9.68
N GLY A 392 -2.20 -18.36 -9.17
CA GLY A 392 -0.87 -18.58 -9.73
C GLY A 392 -0.44 -17.50 -10.70
N HIS A 393 0.77 -16.96 -10.51
CA HIS A 393 1.33 -15.88 -11.33
C HIS A 393 2.85 -15.99 -11.58
N GLU A 394 3.49 -17.09 -11.18
CA GLU A 394 4.91 -17.36 -11.41
C GLU A 394 5.05 -18.57 -12.35
N ALA A 395 5.05 -18.39 -13.67
CA ALA A 395 5.05 -19.54 -14.59
C ALA A 395 5.92 -19.36 -15.82
N ALA A 396 6.21 -20.48 -16.46
CA ALA A 396 6.79 -20.50 -17.79
C ALA A 396 6.13 -21.60 -18.65
N GLY A 397 5.98 -21.30 -19.93
CA GLY A 397 5.22 -22.15 -20.83
C GLY A 397 5.51 -21.86 -22.29
N VAL A 398 4.68 -22.45 -23.15
CA VAL A 398 4.79 -22.34 -24.60
C VAL A 398 3.49 -21.78 -25.15
N VAL A 399 3.58 -20.81 -26.04
CA VAL A 399 2.39 -20.26 -26.73
C VAL A 399 1.73 -21.38 -27.55
N GLU A 400 0.46 -21.63 -27.29
CA GLU A 400 -0.33 -22.58 -28.07
C GLU A 400 -1.02 -21.89 -29.25
N SER A 401 -1.70 -20.77 -28.99
CA SER A 401 -2.33 -19.94 -30.02
C SER A 401 -2.37 -18.47 -29.61
N VAL A 402 -2.54 -17.61 -30.60
CA VAL A 402 -2.68 -16.17 -30.42
C VAL A 402 -3.98 -15.72 -31.07
N GLY A 403 -4.64 -14.73 -30.48
CA GLY A 403 -5.80 -14.11 -31.07
C GLY A 403 -5.44 -13.03 -32.09
N GLU A 404 -6.47 -12.41 -32.65
CA GLU A 404 -6.32 -11.39 -33.70
C GLU A 404 -5.44 -10.20 -33.23
N GLY A 405 -4.60 -9.69 -34.12
CA GLY A 405 -3.76 -8.51 -33.88
C GLY A 405 -2.48 -8.74 -33.08
N VAL A 406 -2.29 -9.93 -32.49
CA VAL A 406 -1.05 -10.27 -31.77
C VAL A 406 0.07 -10.54 -32.75
N THR A 407 1.21 -9.86 -32.56
CA THR A 407 2.38 -9.94 -33.47
C THR A 407 3.72 -10.12 -32.76
N GLU A 408 3.84 -9.79 -31.46
CA GLU A 408 5.12 -9.93 -30.73
C GLU A 408 5.45 -11.38 -30.34
N VAL A 409 4.46 -12.28 -30.34
CA VAL A 409 4.61 -13.72 -30.07
C VAL A 409 3.79 -14.56 -31.05
N GLN A 410 4.18 -15.81 -31.23
CA GLN A 410 3.50 -16.78 -32.10
C GLN A 410 3.48 -18.19 -31.48
N PRO A 411 2.62 -19.11 -31.97
CA PRO A 411 2.63 -20.51 -31.53
C PRO A 411 4.04 -21.13 -31.54
N GLY A 412 4.38 -21.83 -30.45
CA GLY A 412 5.69 -22.44 -30.23
C GLY A 412 6.72 -21.57 -29.51
N ASP A 413 6.47 -20.26 -29.35
CA ASP A 413 7.37 -19.41 -28.57
C ASP A 413 7.33 -19.77 -27.08
N HIS A 414 8.51 -19.80 -26.44
CA HIS A 414 8.62 -19.93 -24.99
C HIS A 414 8.39 -18.58 -24.33
N VAL A 415 7.57 -18.56 -23.27
CA VAL A 415 7.11 -17.31 -22.66
C VAL A 415 6.98 -17.41 -21.14
N ILE A 416 7.09 -16.25 -20.49
CA ILE A 416 6.74 -16.02 -19.09
C ILE A 416 5.54 -15.05 -19.06
N PRO A 417 4.35 -15.48 -18.64
CA PRO A 417 3.25 -14.56 -18.35
C PRO A 417 3.59 -13.73 -17.10
N CYS A 418 3.51 -12.42 -17.22
CA CYS A 418 3.84 -11.47 -16.16
C CYS A 418 2.58 -10.76 -15.66
N TYR A 419 2.39 -10.67 -14.35
CA TYR A 419 1.24 -9.95 -13.78
C TYR A 419 1.28 -8.44 -14.06
N GLN A 420 2.48 -7.87 -14.20
CA GLN A 420 2.67 -6.48 -14.59
C GLN A 420 2.81 -6.39 -16.11
N ALA A 421 1.87 -5.71 -16.78
CA ALA A 421 1.90 -5.53 -18.23
C ALA A 421 2.94 -4.49 -18.68
N GLU A 422 3.26 -4.49 -19.98
CA GLU A 422 4.05 -3.47 -20.67
C GLU A 422 3.51 -3.19 -22.07
N CYS A 423 2.51 -2.31 -22.19
CA CYS A 423 1.88 -2.01 -23.48
C CYS A 423 2.68 -1.08 -24.39
N LYS A 424 3.75 -0.43 -23.90
CA LYS A 424 4.61 0.54 -24.61
C LYS A 424 3.89 1.84 -25.08
N GLU A 425 2.56 1.88 -25.05
CA GLU A 425 1.78 3.00 -25.61
C GLU A 425 1.13 3.96 -24.60
N CYS A 426 0.91 3.53 -23.36
CA CYS A 426 0.26 4.38 -22.36
C CYS A 426 1.21 5.42 -21.78
N LYS A 427 0.64 6.46 -21.14
CA LYS A 427 1.42 7.56 -20.50
C LYS A 427 2.52 7.05 -19.56
N PHE A 428 2.26 5.96 -18.83
CA PHE A 428 3.23 5.39 -17.90
C PHE A 428 4.40 4.75 -18.64
N CYS A 429 4.14 3.90 -19.63
CA CYS A 429 5.18 3.26 -20.45
C CYS A 429 6.05 4.27 -21.20
N LYS A 430 5.43 5.33 -21.75
CA LYS A 430 6.09 6.42 -22.49
C LYS A 430 6.83 7.40 -21.60
N SER A 431 6.56 7.43 -20.29
CA SER A 431 7.13 8.43 -19.37
C SER A 431 8.65 8.31 -19.17
N GLY A 432 9.21 7.11 -19.32
CA GLY A 432 10.60 6.80 -18.93
C GLY A 432 10.84 6.81 -17.42
N LYS A 433 9.81 6.92 -16.58
CA LYS A 433 9.92 7.12 -15.12
C LYS A 433 9.35 5.97 -14.28
N THR A 434 8.65 5.01 -14.89
CA THR A 434 7.97 3.91 -14.18
C THR A 434 7.75 2.70 -15.07
N ASN A 435 7.53 1.53 -14.45
CA ASN A 435 7.09 0.29 -15.08
C ASN A 435 5.57 0.02 -14.93
N LEU A 436 4.81 0.90 -14.27
CA LEU A 436 3.40 0.68 -13.92
C LEU A 436 2.45 0.89 -15.12
N CYS A 437 2.35 -0.10 -16.01
CA CYS A 437 1.41 -0.05 -17.11
C CYS A 437 -0.05 -0.20 -16.64
N GLY A 438 -0.91 0.77 -16.97
CA GLY A 438 -2.33 0.74 -16.67
C GLY A 438 -3.24 0.11 -17.74
N LYS A 439 -2.70 -0.47 -18.82
CA LYS A 439 -3.47 -0.82 -20.04
C LYS A 439 -4.59 -1.84 -19.80
N VAL A 440 -4.30 -2.90 -19.04
CA VAL A 440 -5.21 -4.04 -18.83
C VAL A 440 -5.64 -4.19 -17.38
N ARG A 441 -5.21 -3.27 -16.51
CA ARG A 441 -5.41 -3.35 -15.06
C ARG A 441 -6.90 -3.34 -14.68
N GLY A 442 -7.72 -2.58 -15.42
CA GLY A 442 -9.16 -2.50 -15.18
C GLY A 442 -9.93 -3.82 -15.39
N ALA A 443 -9.41 -4.76 -16.18
CA ALA A 443 -10.00 -6.09 -16.34
C ALA A 443 -9.30 -7.14 -15.45
N THR A 444 -7.97 -7.14 -15.45
CA THR A 444 -7.18 -8.11 -14.67
C THR A 444 -7.41 -7.99 -13.16
N GLY A 445 -7.70 -6.80 -12.65
CA GLY A 445 -8.04 -6.57 -11.24
C GLY A 445 -9.44 -7.01 -10.83
N VAL A 446 -10.30 -7.35 -11.78
CA VAL A 446 -11.62 -7.94 -11.52
C VAL A 446 -11.76 -9.32 -12.17
N GLY A 447 -10.63 -9.97 -12.44
CA GLY A 447 -10.57 -11.36 -12.87
C GLY A 447 -11.13 -11.67 -14.26
N VAL A 448 -11.10 -10.71 -15.20
CA VAL A 448 -11.63 -10.87 -16.56
C VAL A 448 -10.66 -10.36 -17.64
N MET A 449 -10.98 -10.63 -18.91
CA MET A 449 -10.22 -10.15 -20.07
C MET A 449 -10.73 -8.81 -20.58
N MET A 450 -9.87 -8.04 -21.25
CA MET A 450 -10.18 -6.66 -21.68
C MET A 450 -11.10 -6.64 -22.90
N ASN A 451 -11.04 -7.66 -23.75
CA ASN A 451 -11.72 -7.64 -25.05
C ASN A 451 -13.25 -7.70 -24.91
N ASP A 452 -13.74 -8.49 -23.95
CA ASP A 452 -15.17 -8.72 -23.74
C ASP A 452 -15.61 -8.63 -22.28
N MET A 453 -14.71 -8.24 -21.35
CA MET A 453 -14.96 -8.17 -19.91
C MET A 453 -15.49 -9.49 -19.32
N LYS A 454 -15.09 -10.63 -19.90
CA LYS A 454 -15.44 -11.97 -19.44
C LYS A 454 -14.20 -12.80 -19.15
N SER A 455 -14.40 -13.87 -18.37
CA SER A 455 -13.37 -14.89 -18.19
C SER A 455 -13.19 -15.75 -19.44
N ARG A 456 -12.07 -16.47 -19.49
CA ARG A 456 -11.79 -17.54 -20.47
C ARG A 456 -11.92 -18.93 -19.87
N PHE A 457 -12.17 -19.02 -18.58
CA PHE A 457 -12.34 -20.27 -17.85
C PHE A 457 -13.80 -20.52 -17.50
N SER A 458 -14.23 -21.76 -17.65
CA SER A 458 -15.49 -22.22 -17.10
C SER A 458 -15.43 -23.67 -16.63
N VAL A 459 -16.32 -24.02 -15.70
CA VAL A 459 -16.61 -25.38 -15.27
C VAL A 459 -18.12 -25.55 -15.35
N ASN A 460 -18.59 -26.56 -16.09
CA ASN A 460 -20.03 -26.81 -16.30
C ASN A 460 -20.77 -25.56 -16.78
N GLY A 461 -20.14 -24.78 -17.67
CA GLY A 461 -20.70 -23.54 -18.23
C GLY A 461 -20.71 -22.33 -17.27
N LYS A 462 -20.28 -22.47 -16.01
CA LYS A 462 -20.16 -21.34 -15.06
C LYS A 462 -18.76 -20.75 -15.12
N PRO A 463 -18.62 -19.40 -15.13
CA PRO A 463 -17.31 -18.76 -15.24
C PRO A 463 -16.46 -18.98 -13.97
N ILE A 464 -15.15 -19.15 -14.17
CA ILE A 464 -14.14 -19.11 -13.11
C ILE A 464 -13.27 -17.88 -13.35
N TYR A 465 -13.04 -17.04 -12.33
CA TYR A 465 -12.28 -15.80 -12.49
C TYR A 465 -10.80 -16.05 -12.75
N HIS A 466 -10.19 -15.12 -13.49
CA HIS A 466 -8.74 -15.02 -13.60
C HIS A 466 -8.13 -14.40 -12.35
N PHE A 467 -6.84 -14.68 -12.12
CA PHE A 467 -6.05 -14.08 -11.07
C PHE A 467 -4.82 -13.36 -11.64
N MET A 468 -4.64 -12.09 -11.26
CA MET A 468 -3.51 -11.24 -11.67
C MET A 468 -3.27 -11.15 -13.20
N GLY A 469 -4.28 -11.49 -14.01
CA GLY A 469 -4.15 -11.60 -15.47
C GLY A 469 -3.23 -12.73 -15.94
N THR A 470 -3.01 -13.76 -15.13
CA THR A 470 -2.06 -14.86 -15.42
C THR A 470 -2.68 -16.25 -15.19
N SER A 471 -3.28 -16.52 -14.04
CA SER A 471 -4.05 -17.75 -13.74
C SER A 471 -3.31 -19.04 -14.07
N THR A 472 -2.09 -19.18 -13.55
CA THR A 472 -1.12 -20.19 -14.01
C THR A 472 -1.21 -21.53 -13.29
N PHE A 473 -2.09 -21.69 -12.31
CA PHE A 473 -2.42 -23.00 -11.72
C PHE A 473 -3.37 -23.82 -12.63
N SER A 474 -3.05 -23.84 -13.93
CA SER A 474 -3.80 -24.51 -14.99
C SER A 474 -2.84 -24.92 -16.10
N GLN A 475 -3.06 -26.09 -16.70
CA GLN A 475 -2.28 -26.56 -17.84
C GLN A 475 -2.34 -25.60 -19.05
N TYR A 476 -3.45 -24.87 -19.20
CA TYR A 476 -3.60 -23.81 -20.19
C TYR A 476 -4.20 -22.57 -19.56
N THR A 477 -3.70 -21.40 -19.95
CA THR A 477 -4.25 -20.10 -19.55
C THR A 477 -4.33 -19.16 -20.75
N VAL A 478 -5.17 -18.14 -20.65
CA VAL A 478 -5.29 -17.06 -21.64
C VAL A 478 -4.94 -15.75 -20.96
N VAL A 479 -3.99 -15.02 -21.52
CA VAL A 479 -3.46 -13.77 -20.99
C VAL A 479 -3.46 -12.68 -22.05
N HIS A 480 -3.40 -11.41 -21.65
CA HIS A 480 -3.22 -10.31 -22.60
C HIS A 480 -1.80 -10.34 -23.19
N ASP A 481 -1.66 -10.06 -24.48
CA ASP A 481 -0.36 -10.04 -25.18
C ASP A 481 0.67 -9.09 -24.54
N VAL A 482 0.21 -7.96 -24.02
CA VAL A 482 1.02 -6.97 -23.29
C VAL A 482 1.59 -7.49 -21.97
N SER A 483 1.17 -8.68 -21.52
CA SER A 483 1.64 -9.36 -20.32
C SER A 483 2.53 -10.57 -20.63
N VAL A 484 2.88 -10.81 -21.90
CA VAL A 484 3.68 -11.97 -22.32
C VAL A 484 5.12 -11.58 -22.61
N ALA A 485 6.06 -12.03 -21.79
CA ALA A 485 7.49 -11.88 -22.06
C ALA A 485 7.98 -13.09 -22.88
N LYS A 486 8.43 -12.85 -24.12
CA LYS A 486 9.05 -13.87 -24.97
C LYS A 486 10.50 -14.11 -24.56
N ILE A 487 10.85 -15.36 -24.31
CA ILE A 487 12.16 -15.73 -23.77
C ILE A 487 12.90 -16.70 -24.71
N SER A 488 14.19 -16.95 -24.41
CA SER A 488 14.97 -17.96 -25.12
C SER A 488 14.30 -19.34 -25.04
N PRO A 489 14.14 -20.06 -26.16
CA PRO A 489 13.61 -21.42 -26.14
C PRO A 489 14.57 -22.44 -25.52
N GLN A 490 15.83 -22.07 -25.27
CA GLN A 490 16.82 -22.90 -24.59
C GLN A 490 16.74 -22.80 -23.06
N ALA A 491 16.00 -21.82 -22.52
CA ALA A 491 15.90 -21.63 -21.09
C ALA A 491 15.09 -22.75 -20.42
N PRO A 492 15.56 -23.32 -19.29
CA PRO A 492 14.85 -24.35 -18.56
C PRO A 492 13.60 -23.75 -17.87
N LEU A 493 12.42 -24.12 -18.39
CA LEU A 493 11.14 -23.53 -17.98
C LEU A 493 10.76 -23.84 -16.53
N ASP A 494 11.28 -24.92 -15.96
CA ASP A 494 11.16 -25.29 -14.54
C ASP A 494 12.00 -24.41 -13.60
N LYS A 495 12.86 -23.56 -14.15
CA LYS A 495 13.67 -22.60 -13.41
C LYS A 495 13.16 -21.19 -13.62
N VAL A 496 13.10 -20.76 -14.88
CA VAL A 496 12.81 -19.37 -15.23
C VAL A 496 11.37 -18.95 -14.91
N CYS A 497 10.47 -19.87 -14.54
CA CYS A 497 9.15 -19.54 -14.03
C CYS A 497 9.18 -18.57 -12.83
N LEU A 498 10.25 -18.58 -12.03
CA LEU A 498 10.44 -17.65 -10.91
C LEU A 498 10.72 -16.20 -11.34
N LEU A 499 11.14 -15.99 -12.60
CA LEU A 499 11.43 -14.67 -13.16
C LEU A 499 10.16 -13.89 -13.54
N GLY A 500 8.98 -14.42 -13.21
CA GLY A 500 7.69 -13.71 -13.29
C GLY A 500 7.31 -12.91 -12.04
N CYS A 501 8.02 -13.06 -10.89
CA CYS A 501 7.67 -12.33 -9.66
C CYS A 501 8.86 -12.06 -8.71
N GLY A 502 9.13 -12.95 -7.76
CA GLY A 502 9.90 -12.65 -6.55
C GLY A 502 11.38 -12.33 -6.79
N VAL A 503 12.04 -13.08 -7.66
CA VAL A 503 13.47 -12.88 -7.96
C VAL A 503 13.71 -11.53 -8.66
N PRO A 504 13.03 -11.18 -9.77
CA PRO A 504 13.12 -9.84 -10.37
C PRO A 504 12.78 -8.72 -9.39
N THR A 505 11.80 -8.96 -8.51
CA THR A 505 11.38 -7.96 -7.54
C THR A 505 12.52 -7.58 -6.59
N GLY A 506 13.22 -8.56 -6.02
CA GLY A 506 14.37 -8.30 -5.14
C GLY A 506 15.57 -7.70 -5.87
N LEU A 507 15.97 -8.29 -7.01
CA LEU A 507 17.10 -7.78 -7.81
C LEU A 507 16.87 -6.33 -8.26
N GLY A 508 15.67 -6.04 -8.78
CA GLY A 508 15.32 -4.72 -9.28
C GLY A 508 15.09 -3.68 -8.18
N ALA A 509 14.68 -4.10 -6.98
CA ALA A 509 14.65 -3.21 -5.82
C ALA A 509 16.04 -2.58 -5.61
N VAL A 510 17.10 -3.39 -5.75
CA VAL A 510 18.49 -2.94 -5.64
C VAL A 510 18.92 -2.14 -6.88
N TRP A 511 18.84 -2.72 -8.07
CA TRP A 511 19.48 -2.16 -9.27
C TRP A 511 18.72 -0.98 -9.88
N ASN A 512 17.39 -0.99 -9.82
CA ASN A 512 16.56 0.01 -10.49
C ASN A 512 16.04 1.07 -9.51
N THR A 513 15.53 0.63 -8.36
CA THR A 513 14.84 1.53 -7.41
C THR A 513 15.79 2.22 -6.43
N ALA A 514 16.61 1.44 -5.72
CA ALA A 514 17.62 1.96 -4.80
C ALA A 514 18.83 2.52 -5.56
N LYS A 515 19.28 1.80 -6.59
CA LYS A 515 20.54 2.02 -7.32
C LYS A 515 21.76 1.94 -6.38
N VAL A 516 21.81 0.88 -5.59
CA VAL A 516 22.87 0.65 -4.59
C VAL A 516 24.26 0.76 -5.23
N GLU A 517 25.13 1.55 -4.61
CA GLU A 517 26.51 1.74 -5.03
C GLU A 517 27.45 0.70 -4.40
N ALA A 518 28.61 0.53 -5.04
CA ALA A 518 29.67 -0.32 -4.50
C ALA A 518 30.19 0.28 -3.18
N GLY A 519 30.44 -0.58 -2.19
CA GLY A 519 30.88 -0.21 -0.85
C GLY A 519 29.76 0.09 0.14
N SER A 520 28.50 0.21 -0.31
CA SER A 520 27.37 0.51 0.58
C SER A 520 27.08 -0.58 1.61
N ILE A 521 26.50 -0.17 2.75
CA ILE A 521 25.95 -1.04 3.79
C ILE A 521 24.45 -1.21 3.55
N VAL A 522 23.99 -2.47 3.48
CA VAL A 522 22.60 -2.82 3.16
C VAL A 522 21.97 -3.60 4.31
N ALA A 523 20.76 -3.22 4.74
CA ALA A 523 19.91 -4.03 5.61
C ALA A 523 18.74 -4.68 4.83
N VAL A 524 18.50 -5.96 5.05
CA VAL A 524 17.41 -6.71 4.40
C VAL A 524 16.49 -7.32 5.46
N PHE A 525 15.28 -6.79 5.58
CA PHE A 525 14.27 -7.27 6.52
C PHE A 525 13.38 -8.32 5.86
N GLY A 526 13.43 -9.54 6.36
CA GLY A 526 12.74 -10.72 5.83
C GLY A 526 13.60 -11.49 4.84
N LEU A 527 13.96 -12.73 5.17
CA LEU A 527 14.86 -13.58 4.38
C LEU A 527 14.10 -14.71 3.64
N GLY A 528 12.92 -14.38 3.10
CA GLY A 528 12.29 -15.20 2.06
C GLY A 528 12.90 -14.94 0.68
N THR A 529 12.36 -15.55 -0.38
CA THR A 529 12.88 -15.41 -1.76
C THR A 529 13.15 -13.97 -2.19
N VAL A 530 12.25 -13.03 -1.88
CA VAL A 530 12.42 -11.61 -2.25
C VAL A 530 13.63 -11.00 -1.54
N GLY A 531 13.76 -11.19 -0.22
CA GLY A 531 14.90 -10.67 0.54
C GLY A 531 16.22 -11.34 0.15
N LEU A 532 16.20 -12.64 -0.16
CA LEU A 532 17.38 -13.33 -0.68
C LEU A 532 17.80 -12.78 -2.05
N ALA A 533 16.84 -12.42 -2.92
CA ALA A 533 17.13 -11.74 -4.19
C ALA A 533 17.62 -10.30 -3.99
N VAL A 534 17.16 -9.59 -2.96
CA VAL A 534 17.76 -8.31 -2.56
C VAL A 534 19.21 -8.51 -2.14
N ALA A 535 19.51 -9.50 -1.31
CA ALA A 535 20.87 -9.79 -0.87
C ALA A 535 21.80 -10.13 -2.06
N GLU A 536 21.32 -10.94 -3.00
CA GLU A 536 22.04 -11.25 -4.23
C GLU A 536 22.28 -10.01 -5.09
N GLY A 537 21.24 -9.20 -5.30
CA GLY A 537 21.33 -7.95 -6.06
C GLY A 537 22.33 -6.99 -5.42
N ALA A 538 22.32 -6.85 -4.10
CA ALA A 538 23.24 -6.00 -3.33
C ALA A 538 24.68 -6.50 -3.42
N LYS A 539 24.89 -7.82 -3.34
CA LYS A 539 26.20 -8.43 -3.54
C LYS A 539 26.72 -8.15 -4.95
N ALA A 540 25.89 -8.33 -5.97
CA ALA A 540 26.26 -8.06 -7.36
C ALA A 540 26.56 -6.57 -7.61
N ALA A 541 25.91 -5.66 -6.87
CA ALA A 541 26.19 -4.22 -6.89
C ALA A 541 27.47 -3.83 -6.14
N GLY A 542 28.11 -4.76 -5.41
CA GLY A 542 29.34 -4.52 -4.66
C GLY A 542 29.15 -3.95 -3.26
N ALA A 543 27.99 -4.15 -2.62
CA ALA A 543 27.77 -3.78 -1.22
C ALA A 543 28.83 -4.42 -0.31
N SER A 544 29.36 -3.66 0.66
CA SER A 544 30.43 -4.10 1.57
C SER A 544 29.92 -4.95 2.72
N ARG A 545 28.75 -4.60 3.24
CA ARG A 545 28.07 -5.28 4.35
C ARG A 545 26.61 -5.50 3.97
N ILE A 546 26.13 -6.72 4.11
CA ILE A 546 24.74 -7.10 3.84
C ILE A 546 24.20 -7.76 5.10
N ILE A 547 23.42 -7.01 5.86
CA ILE A 547 22.87 -7.40 7.16
C ILE A 547 21.46 -7.97 6.93
N GLY A 548 21.28 -9.26 7.17
CA GLY A 548 19.98 -9.92 7.11
C GLY A 548 19.25 -9.85 8.45
N ILE A 549 17.96 -9.54 8.42
CA ILE A 549 17.11 -9.45 9.61
C ILE A 549 15.92 -10.37 9.43
N ASP A 550 15.82 -11.42 10.25
CA ASP A 550 14.66 -12.31 10.29
C ASP A 550 14.46 -12.84 11.71
N ILE A 551 13.22 -13.21 12.05
CA ILE A 551 12.89 -13.78 13.36
C ILE A 551 13.23 -15.27 13.47
N ASP A 552 13.54 -15.91 12.34
CA ASP A 552 13.95 -17.31 12.26
C ASP A 552 15.45 -17.44 12.00
N ASN A 553 16.19 -17.83 13.04
CA ASN A 553 17.64 -18.06 12.99
C ASN A 553 18.06 -19.09 11.93
N LYS A 554 17.18 -20.04 11.58
CA LYS A 554 17.50 -21.10 10.61
C LYS A 554 17.74 -20.54 9.20
N LYS A 555 17.21 -19.36 8.89
CA LYS A 555 17.35 -18.75 7.55
C LYS A 555 18.73 -18.19 7.28
N PHE A 556 19.55 -17.91 8.31
CA PHE A 556 20.85 -17.29 8.12
C PHE A 556 21.80 -18.16 7.29
N ASP A 557 21.86 -19.46 7.55
CA ASP A 557 22.76 -20.36 6.83
C ASP A 557 22.44 -20.46 5.34
N VAL A 558 21.16 -20.37 4.99
CA VAL A 558 20.72 -20.25 3.59
C VAL A 558 21.10 -18.87 3.03
N ALA A 559 20.83 -17.80 3.78
CA ALA A 559 21.05 -16.43 3.34
C ALA A 559 22.52 -16.09 3.03
N LYS A 560 23.48 -16.71 3.73
CA LYS A 560 24.92 -16.60 3.42
C LYS A 560 25.23 -16.97 1.96
N LYS A 561 24.54 -17.96 1.40
CA LYS A 561 24.72 -18.41 0.00
C LYS A 561 24.27 -17.37 -1.03
N PHE A 562 23.43 -16.42 -0.61
CA PHE A 562 22.92 -15.31 -1.43
C PHE A 562 23.68 -14.00 -1.20
N GLY A 563 24.61 -13.96 -0.24
CA GLY A 563 25.48 -12.80 -0.01
C GLY A 563 25.31 -12.11 1.32
N VAL A 564 24.37 -12.54 2.17
CA VAL A 564 24.24 -11.98 3.52
C VAL A 564 25.51 -12.25 4.32
N THR A 565 26.12 -11.18 4.84
CA THR A 565 27.40 -11.22 5.58
C THR A 565 27.19 -11.27 7.09
N GLU A 566 26.13 -10.63 7.57
CA GLU A 566 25.80 -10.48 8.98
C GLU A 566 24.31 -10.78 9.19
N PHE A 567 23.93 -11.19 10.39
CA PHE A 567 22.54 -11.52 10.70
C PHE A 567 22.15 -11.03 12.08
N VAL A 568 20.93 -10.51 12.18
CA VAL A 568 20.35 -10.01 13.42
C VAL A 568 18.95 -10.58 13.57
N ASN A 569 18.70 -11.31 14.66
CA ASN A 569 17.34 -11.69 15.04
C ASN A 569 16.78 -10.65 16.02
N PRO A 570 15.66 -9.98 15.68
CA PRO A 570 15.04 -9.01 16.59
C PRO A 570 14.67 -9.57 17.97
N LYS A 571 14.48 -10.89 18.10
CA LYS A 571 14.15 -11.55 19.38
C LYS A 571 15.32 -11.68 20.33
N ASP A 572 16.56 -11.51 19.84
CA ASP A 572 17.77 -11.60 20.66
C ASP A 572 18.17 -10.25 21.27
N HIS A 573 17.32 -9.23 21.13
CA HIS A 573 17.58 -7.86 21.58
C HIS A 573 16.35 -7.23 22.26
N ASP A 574 16.58 -6.55 23.38
CA ASP A 574 15.54 -5.76 24.06
C ASP A 574 15.28 -4.40 23.37
N LYS A 575 16.32 -3.86 22.72
CA LYS A 575 16.22 -2.58 21.99
C LYS A 575 15.40 -2.76 20.70
N PRO A 576 14.66 -1.74 20.26
CA PRO A 576 14.07 -1.73 18.92
C PRO A 576 15.10 -2.04 17.85
N ILE A 577 14.75 -2.89 16.89
CA ILE A 577 15.70 -3.41 15.89
C ILE A 577 16.42 -2.31 15.11
N GLN A 578 15.74 -1.19 14.83
CA GLN A 578 16.35 -0.06 14.15
C GLN A 578 17.50 0.58 14.95
N GLN A 579 17.42 0.59 16.29
CA GLN A 579 18.49 1.11 17.15
C GLN A 579 19.67 0.14 17.19
N VAL A 580 19.40 -1.17 17.23
CA VAL A 580 20.45 -2.20 17.15
C VAL A 580 21.26 -2.04 15.85
N LEU A 581 20.58 -1.84 14.72
CA LEU A 581 21.24 -1.64 13.43
C LEU A 581 22.00 -0.32 13.35
N VAL A 582 21.47 0.78 13.91
CA VAL A 582 22.18 2.05 14.00
C VAL A 582 23.45 1.92 14.83
N ASP A 583 23.38 1.25 15.99
CA ASP A 583 24.55 0.99 16.85
C ASP A 583 25.60 0.13 16.11
N LEU A 584 25.15 -0.90 15.38
CA LEU A 584 26.00 -1.82 14.61
C LEU A 584 26.72 -1.17 13.41
N THR A 585 26.21 -0.03 12.94
CA THR A 585 26.66 0.62 11.70
C THR A 585 27.08 2.07 11.92
N ASP A 586 27.24 2.49 13.17
CA ASP A 586 27.68 3.82 13.58
C ASP A 586 26.87 4.96 12.92
N GLY A 587 25.54 4.81 12.91
CA GLY A 587 24.63 5.85 12.40
C GLY A 587 23.53 5.37 11.46
N GLY A 588 23.60 4.12 10.99
CA GLY A 588 22.59 3.49 10.14
C GLY A 588 23.14 2.99 8.81
N VAL A 589 22.33 2.21 8.09
CA VAL A 589 22.69 1.65 6.78
C VAL A 589 22.46 2.64 5.63
N ASP A 590 23.22 2.52 4.54
CA ASP A 590 23.00 3.35 3.34
C ASP A 590 21.66 3.01 2.69
N TYR A 591 21.34 1.71 2.63
CA TYR A 591 20.09 1.20 2.06
C TYR A 591 19.44 0.17 2.97
N SER A 592 18.12 0.27 3.11
CA SER A 592 17.32 -0.78 3.74
C SER A 592 16.19 -1.23 2.83
N PHE A 593 15.86 -2.52 2.92
CA PHE A 593 14.80 -3.14 2.13
C PHE A 593 13.85 -3.90 3.06
N GLU A 594 12.57 -3.56 3.03
CA GLU A 594 11.53 -4.33 3.71
C GLU A 594 10.91 -5.32 2.74
N CYS A 595 11.04 -6.62 3.03
CA CYS A 595 10.64 -7.72 2.16
C CYS A 595 9.60 -8.64 2.83
N ILE A 596 8.75 -8.11 3.73
CA ILE A 596 7.78 -8.89 4.51
C ILE A 596 6.35 -8.43 4.24
N GLY A 597 6.09 -7.13 4.24
CA GLY A 597 4.74 -6.57 4.21
C GLY A 597 4.21 -6.18 5.59
N ASN A 598 5.08 -5.92 6.57
CA ASN A 598 4.69 -5.51 7.92
C ASN A 598 5.02 -4.03 8.14
N VAL A 599 3.99 -3.20 8.38
CA VAL A 599 4.16 -1.74 8.50
C VAL A 599 5.05 -1.30 9.68
N SER A 600 5.11 -2.07 10.77
CA SER A 600 6.05 -1.79 11.87
C SER A 600 7.49 -2.05 11.46
N VAL A 601 7.73 -3.07 10.64
CA VAL A 601 9.06 -3.37 10.09
C VAL A 601 9.43 -2.37 8.99
N MET A 602 8.48 -1.92 8.17
CA MET A 602 8.70 -0.85 7.19
C MET A 602 9.20 0.43 7.86
N ARG A 603 8.59 0.79 8.99
CA ARG A 603 9.06 1.91 9.82
C ARG A 603 10.48 1.68 10.36
N ALA A 604 10.74 0.50 10.91
CA ALA A 604 12.07 0.16 11.44
C ALA A 604 13.15 0.20 10.36
N ALA A 605 12.84 -0.28 9.14
CA ALA A 605 13.72 -0.23 7.99
C ALA A 605 14.07 1.23 7.62
N LEU A 606 13.10 2.16 7.64
CA LEU A 606 13.40 3.57 7.43
C LEU A 606 14.26 4.15 8.57
N GLU A 607 13.88 3.89 9.81
CA GLU A 607 14.54 4.50 10.98
C GLU A 607 15.96 3.97 11.21
N CYS A 608 16.33 2.81 10.64
CA CYS A 608 17.69 2.27 10.69
C CYS A 608 18.61 2.79 9.57
N CYS A 609 18.09 3.54 8.60
CA CYS A 609 18.90 4.13 7.56
C CYS A 609 19.79 5.26 8.10
N HIS A 610 20.92 5.50 7.45
CA HIS A 610 21.87 6.55 7.83
C HIS A 610 21.24 7.94 7.68
N LYS A 611 21.50 8.82 8.64
CA LYS A 611 21.10 10.23 8.56
C LYS A 611 21.80 10.90 7.36
N GLY A 612 21.11 11.76 6.63
CA GLY A 612 21.67 12.56 5.54
C GLY A 612 21.43 11.99 4.15
N TRP A 613 21.59 10.67 3.95
CA TRP A 613 21.50 10.05 2.61
C TRP A 613 20.78 8.70 2.58
N GLY A 614 20.51 8.08 3.72
CA GLY A 614 20.03 6.71 3.77
C GLY A 614 18.65 6.53 3.11
N THR A 615 18.49 5.48 2.32
CA THR A 615 17.28 5.21 1.54
C THR A 615 16.62 3.90 1.98
N SER A 616 15.33 3.93 2.28
CA SER A 616 14.54 2.73 2.57
C SER A 616 13.59 2.43 1.42
N VAL A 617 13.58 1.16 0.98
CA VAL A 617 12.73 0.65 -0.11
C VAL A 617 11.75 -0.37 0.45
N ILE A 618 10.45 -0.05 0.38
CA ILE A 618 9.38 -1.01 0.66
C ILE A 618 9.21 -1.92 -0.55
N VAL A 619 9.36 -3.23 -0.32
CA VAL A 619 9.16 -4.28 -1.33
C VAL A 619 7.99 -5.18 -0.93
N GLY A 620 7.83 -5.46 0.37
CA GLY A 620 6.71 -6.22 0.90
C GLY A 620 5.37 -5.50 0.73
N VAL A 621 4.31 -6.28 0.49
CA VAL A 621 2.95 -5.77 0.30
C VAL A 621 2.20 -5.86 1.61
N ALA A 622 1.79 -4.71 2.16
CA ALA A 622 1.00 -4.66 3.39
C ALA A 622 -0.46 -5.08 3.16
N ALA A 623 -1.09 -5.60 4.21
CA ALA A 623 -2.52 -5.87 4.19
C ALA A 623 -3.34 -4.57 4.04
N SER A 624 -4.56 -4.71 3.52
CA SER A 624 -5.45 -3.55 3.32
C SER A 624 -5.73 -2.79 4.60
N GLY A 625 -5.82 -1.46 4.49
CA GLY A 625 -6.09 -0.55 5.62
C GLY A 625 -4.91 -0.35 6.57
N GLN A 626 -3.75 -0.97 6.33
CA GLN A 626 -2.54 -0.73 7.12
C GLN A 626 -1.82 0.53 6.67
N GLU A 627 -1.30 1.28 7.64
CA GLU A 627 -0.58 2.53 7.39
C GLU A 627 0.85 2.46 7.89
N ILE A 628 1.76 3.05 7.13
CA ILE A 628 3.12 3.30 7.58
C ILE A 628 3.18 4.64 8.31
N ALA A 629 3.98 4.72 9.38
CA ALA A 629 4.14 5.93 10.16
C ALA A 629 5.61 6.15 10.54
N THR A 630 6.03 7.41 10.60
CA THR A 630 7.33 7.82 11.13
C THR A 630 7.27 9.26 11.62
N ARG A 631 8.29 9.71 12.36
CA ARG A 631 8.42 11.14 12.70
C ARG A 631 8.95 11.89 11.47
N PRO A 632 8.35 13.02 11.04
CA PRO A 632 8.80 13.76 9.86
C PRO A 632 10.28 14.13 9.88
N PHE A 633 10.84 14.32 11.07
CA PHE A 633 12.27 14.61 11.27
C PHE A 633 13.19 13.54 10.67
N GLN A 634 12.75 12.29 10.56
CA GLN A 634 13.52 11.23 9.90
C GLN A 634 13.79 11.55 8.42
N LEU A 635 12.82 12.15 7.73
CA LEU A 635 12.92 12.57 6.34
C LEU A 635 13.60 13.94 6.20
N VAL A 636 13.25 14.90 7.07
CA VAL A 636 13.89 16.23 7.10
C VAL A 636 15.41 16.11 7.27
N THR A 637 15.87 15.13 8.03
CA THR A 637 17.30 14.84 8.23
C THR A 637 17.93 13.99 7.13
N GLY A 638 17.32 13.92 5.94
CA GLY A 638 17.94 13.44 4.72
C GLY A 638 17.68 11.97 4.35
N ARG A 639 16.83 11.24 5.09
CA ARG A 639 16.40 9.91 4.65
C ARG A 639 15.38 9.99 3.54
N VAL A 640 15.39 9.00 2.65
CA VAL A 640 14.41 8.85 1.56
C VAL A 640 13.60 7.58 1.76
N TRP A 641 12.27 7.70 1.67
CA TRP A 641 11.38 6.54 1.68
C TRP A 641 10.77 6.36 0.28
N LYS A 642 10.92 5.16 -0.29
CA LYS A 642 10.37 4.81 -1.60
C LYS A 642 9.85 3.37 -1.58
N GLY A 643 9.13 2.98 -2.63
CA GLY A 643 8.66 1.61 -2.83
C GLY A 643 9.03 1.11 -4.23
N THR A 644 8.91 -0.20 -4.44
CA THR A 644 9.11 -0.81 -5.76
C THR A 644 7.97 -1.75 -6.10
N ALA A 645 7.65 -1.84 -7.40
CA ALA A 645 6.72 -2.82 -7.95
C ALA A 645 7.45 -3.62 -9.01
N PHE A 646 7.48 -4.95 -8.88
CA PHE A 646 8.23 -5.84 -9.78
C PHE A 646 9.71 -5.43 -9.96
N GLY A 647 10.31 -4.86 -8.92
CA GLY A 647 11.68 -4.35 -8.95
C GLY A 647 11.90 -3.20 -9.93
N GLY A 648 10.85 -2.52 -10.38
CA GLY A 648 10.93 -1.47 -11.40
C GLY A 648 11.24 -1.98 -12.82
N PHE A 649 11.25 -3.30 -13.04
CA PHE A 649 11.46 -3.87 -14.37
C PHE A 649 10.23 -3.69 -15.26
N LYS A 650 10.46 -3.32 -16.52
CA LYS A 650 9.47 -3.41 -17.58
C LYS A 650 9.39 -4.86 -18.07
N SER A 651 8.26 -5.51 -17.86
CA SER A 651 8.14 -6.96 -17.93
C SER A 651 8.55 -7.54 -19.29
N ARG A 652 7.84 -7.19 -20.37
CA ARG A 652 8.08 -7.77 -21.70
C ARG A 652 9.48 -7.47 -22.23
N THR A 653 10.04 -6.31 -21.89
CA THR A 653 11.36 -5.88 -22.36
C THR A 653 12.50 -6.46 -21.51
N GLN A 654 12.35 -6.57 -20.19
CA GLN A 654 13.47 -6.84 -19.27
C GLN A 654 13.43 -8.22 -18.61
N VAL A 655 12.28 -8.91 -18.56
CA VAL A 655 12.26 -10.33 -18.13
C VAL A 655 13.07 -11.22 -19.08
N PRO A 656 13.02 -11.05 -20.41
CA PRO A 656 13.90 -11.82 -21.30
C PRO A 656 15.38 -11.55 -21.05
N TRP A 657 15.75 -10.30 -20.74
CA TRP A 657 17.11 -9.95 -20.34
C TRP A 657 17.53 -10.63 -19.03
N LEU A 658 16.63 -10.77 -18.05
CA LEU A 658 16.90 -11.53 -16.83
C LEU A 658 17.10 -13.03 -17.13
N VAL A 659 16.35 -13.59 -18.08
CA VAL A 659 16.58 -14.96 -18.56
C VAL A 659 17.98 -15.08 -19.17
N ASP A 660 18.41 -14.12 -19.99
CA ASP A 660 19.76 -14.14 -20.56
C ASP A 660 20.84 -14.07 -19.47
N LYS A 661 20.64 -13.22 -18.45
CA LYS A 661 21.53 -13.15 -17.28
C LYS A 661 21.63 -14.48 -16.54
N TYR A 662 20.50 -15.17 -16.36
CA TYR A 662 20.48 -16.49 -15.74
C TYR A 662 21.23 -17.52 -16.59
N MET A 663 20.98 -17.57 -17.90
CA MET A 663 21.66 -18.48 -18.82
C MET A 663 23.18 -18.24 -18.85
N ASN A 664 23.61 -16.98 -18.66
CA ASN A 664 25.01 -16.59 -18.55
C ASN A 664 25.60 -16.77 -17.13
N LYS A 665 24.84 -17.34 -16.18
CA LYS A 665 25.24 -17.55 -14.78
C LYS A 665 25.57 -16.26 -14.03
N GLU A 666 25.00 -15.14 -14.45
CA GLU A 666 25.17 -13.83 -13.80
C GLU A 666 24.18 -13.62 -12.65
N ILE A 667 23.05 -14.33 -12.66
CA ILE A 667 22.07 -14.37 -11.56
C ILE A 667 21.72 -15.82 -11.22
N LYS A 668 21.32 -16.03 -9.98
CA LYS A 668 20.81 -17.29 -9.44
C LYS A 668 19.31 -17.40 -9.67
N VAL A 669 18.85 -18.62 -9.90
CA VAL A 669 17.43 -18.97 -9.96
C VAL A 669 17.23 -20.34 -9.30
N ASP A 670 18.11 -21.29 -9.60
CA ASP A 670 18.06 -22.66 -9.10
C ASP A 670 18.05 -22.74 -7.57
N GLU A 671 18.87 -21.97 -6.88
CA GLU A 671 18.97 -22.02 -5.41
C GLU A 671 17.73 -21.53 -4.67
N TYR A 672 16.82 -20.82 -5.35
CA TYR A 672 15.53 -20.44 -4.79
C TYR A 672 14.53 -21.60 -4.78
N ILE A 673 14.76 -22.64 -5.59
CA ILE A 673 13.85 -23.78 -5.75
C ILE A 673 14.21 -24.84 -4.71
N THR A 674 13.43 -24.86 -3.64
CA THR A 674 13.62 -25.81 -2.53
C THR A 674 12.84 -27.10 -2.72
N HIS A 675 11.73 -27.05 -3.47
CA HIS A 675 10.82 -28.17 -3.67
C HIS A 675 10.36 -28.23 -5.12
N ASN A 676 10.16 -29.45 -5.63
CA ASN A 676 9.53 -29.71 -6.91
C ASN A 676 8.40 -30.71 -6.67
N MET A 677 7.20 -30.41 -7.16
CA MET A 677 6.00 -31.23 -7.00
C MET A 677 5.18 -31.20 -8.31
N ASN A 678 4.03 -31.86 -8.34
CA ASN A 678 3.10 -31.78 -9.47
C ASN A 678 1.89 -30.90 -9.11
N LEU A 679 1.15 -30.44 -10.13
CA LEU A 679 -0.09 -29.67 -9.93
C LEU A 679 -1.10 -30.42 -9.04
N ALA A 680 -1.15 -31.74 -9.11
CA ALA A 680 -2.02 -32.57 -8.29
C ALA A 680 -1.74 -32.42 -6.77
N ASP A 681 -0.51 -32.08 -6.40
CA ASP A 681 -0.06 -31.96 -5.01
C ASP A 681 -0.08 -30.50 -4.51
N ILE A 682 -0.76 -29.59 -5.23
CA ILE A 682 -0.72 -28.15 -4.94
C ILE A 682 -1.12 -27.77 -3.52
N ASN A 683 -2.07 -28.49 -2.90
CA ASN A 683 -2.47 -28.21 -1.52
C ASN A 683 -1.34 -28.49 -0.51
N GLU A 684 -0.57 -29.57 -0.73
CA GLU A 684 0.62 -29.85 0.07
C GLU A 684 1.69 -28.77 -0.14
N ALA A 685 1.81 -28.27 -1.37
CA ALA A 685 2.72 -27.20 -1.69
C ALA A 685 2.33 -25.87 -1.00
N PHE A 686 1.03 -25.61 -0.77
CA PHE A 686 0.55 -24.52 0.10
C PHE A 686 0.90 -24.75 1.58
N HIS A 687 0.86 -25.99 2.07
CA HIS A 687 1.31 -26.31 3.43
C HIS A 687 2.81 -26.03 3.60
N LEU A 688 3.64 -26.39 2.62
CA LEU A 688 5.08 -26.14 2.64
C LEU A 688 5.43 -24.64 2.72
N LEU A 689 4.60 -23.73 2.19
CA LEU A 689 4.84 -22.28 2.34
C LEU A 689 4.90 -21.84 3.80
N HIS A 690 4.21 -22.53 4.70
CA HIS A 690 4.18 -22.20 6.12
C HIS A 690 5.32 -22.84 6.91
N ASP A 691 5.97 -23.87 6.37
CA ASP A 691 6.96 -24.68 7.10
C ASP A 691 8.33 -24.00 7.30
N GLY A 692 8.49 -22.74 6.88
CA GLY A 692 9.71 -21.94 7.09
C GLY A 692 10.95 -22.40 6.31
N GLY A 693 10.99 -23.67 5.90
CA GLY A 693 12.04 -24.28 5.07
C GLY A 693 11.80 -24.21 3.56
N CYS A 694 10.64 -23.71 3.11
CA CYS A 694 10.33 -23.53 1.69
C CYS A 694 10.63 -22.10 1.24
N LEU A 695 11.43 -21.94 0.18
CA LEU A 695 11.62 -20.65 -0.52
C LEU A 695 10.67 -20.55 -1.72
N ARG A 696 10.81 -21.51 -2.64
CA ARG A 696 9.87 -21.76 -3.74
C ARG A 696 9.63 -23.25 -3.89
N CYS A 697 8.38 -23.57 -4.20
CA CYS A 697 7.96 -24.86 -4.70
C CYS A 697 7.53 -24.68 -6.15
N VAL A 698 8.19 -25.41 -7.05
CA VAL A 698 7.84 -25.45 -8.48
C VAL A 698 6.96 -26.67 -8.74
N LEU A 699 5.85 -26.44 -9.39
CA LEU A 699 4.85 -27.44 -9.77
C LEU A 699 4.95 -27.72 -11.27
N ALA A 700 5.16 -28.98 -11.63
CA ALA A 700 5.01 -29.44 -13.00
C ALA A 700 3.52 -29.63 -13.34
N MET A 701 3.14 -29.28 -14.58
CA MET A 701 1.76 -29.39 -15.07
C MET A 701 1.36 -30.79 -15.53
N GLN A 702 2.33 -31.72 -15.61
CA GLN A 702 2.05 -33.13 -15.86
C GLN A 702 1.42 -33.73 -14.60
N ILE A 703 0.26 -34.37 -14.78
CA ILE A 703 -0.46 -35.11 -13.74
C ILE A 703 -0.34 -36.59 -14.05
#